data_AF-A0A0D2A4N7-F1
#
_entry.id   AF-A0A0D2A4N7-F1
#
_cell.length_a   1.000
_cell.length_b   1.000
_cell.length_c   1.000
_cell.angle_alpha   90.00
_cell.angle_beta   90.00
_cell.angle_gamma   90.00
#
_symmetry.space_group_name_H-M   'P 1'
#
loop_
_entity.id
_entity.type
_entity.pdbx_description
1 polymer ?
#
loop_
_entity_poly.entity_id
_entity_poly.type
_entity_poly.pdbx_seq_one_letter_code
_entity_poly.pdbx_strand_id
1 'polypeptide(L)'
;MILMPSLPGPPACLPVFRKSSLFFWKASNPLDVTFCLLEQQSPDRPDHPFTATMLKHFAKLGTPLRTVLTYPGCHTQVLRFQDAGFPQVEFQNLWELWSDPRFLSPSQRISLDEVEPFDEWEEFALFASHYCLVVAQTGPEPLIPEQPKSRRASIDSFASDLSTRTVSPYKGRTQWFAYKYSQNPEREGRTHHASAFPIPGEDAIGVFGGIGMQNRLSTASVYASADNNIKSPAVPPQDIGARSCHTITSLGNGQNILVGGRASPSAPMKDCWLQTGSKWERIQDLPEPRFRHRATAVVLPDNQYGVVVFGGKTSVSKVAIEVLLWDRKNGWQILKSLRSDPMPRFGASFVRLGYNHGLLFGGMRHDGVICQGLWRWRLIIRDNIVAGIRFKTSSALDTSAGVFPWLSRLGASYSVIRNELLVIGGVAKQGCIPKDYEILSILGSFSAFGEFEKEMQLRVACVHPKMDPDVPRPLLVGHSTHRTAKETTLIAGGGAVCFSFGAFWNAGCWLLYDREAGVGSHWALVPSTSKTSLIDQKESSVQIPVALKCIRQPTEQDLYKIIEESTPRLLSGLKLGPCVSLWTPSYLHSQLPADHKVVVHAAGSRIMNFQRKDFSYVTIAFHEFLRQCEANPNAHLYLRSISATKPAQSPANFTNDWPSIAPDFHLDPVLDLIQRQMHSSVLRISANVSMWLHYDVMANVLFQIRGTRKLILFPPEDIKHLSFPSGSTTSTISVLEPAHDSDHEEDRLKAIPNTHPHTVILRPGEALFIPPLWAHTATPLPTPRPNKSGTNTDASDDPATSRVNISINIFFRSLASSKYQVGRDVYGNRDLAAYEDGRRDLEKIVRRFVSKSGASHTGAANLKQNAEPTASSVVNGAHDKDTIATTASPTDSDQVILSGEIPKSIAKAYLERLADELRERAEKL
;
A
#
# COMPACT_ATOMS: atom_id res chain seq x y z
N MET A 1 -12.07 -9.18 39.21
CA MET A 1 -12.24 -8.33 38.01
C MET A 1 -13.69 -7.86 37.97
N ILE A 2 -14.01 -6.67 38.52
CA ILE A 2 -15.37 -6.13 38.47
C ILE A 2 -15.52 -5.36 37.15
N LEU A 3 -16.18 -5.97 36.16
CA LEU A 3 -16.75 -5.29 35.01
C LEU A 3 -17.95 -4.47 35.49
N MET A 4 -17.83 -3.14 35.51
CA MET A 4 -18.93 -2.24 35.86
C MET A 4 -19.83 -1.98 34.64
N PRO A 5 -21.17 -2.03 34.79
CA PRO A 5 -22.13 -1.66 33.76
C PRO A 5 -22.38 -0.14 33.72
N SER A 6 -22.66 0.36 32.51
CA SER A 6 -23.35 1.63 32.19
C SER A 6 -22.87 2.93 32.87
N LEU A 7 -21.83 3.54 32.32
CA LEU A 7 -21.64 5.01 32.27
C LEU A 7 -21.55 5.43 30.79
N PRO A 8 -22.03 6.62 30.38
CA PRO A 8 -22.01 7.01 28.98
C PRO A 8 -20.59 7.44 28.59
N GLY A 9 -19.79 6.49 28.09
CA GLY A 9 -18.51 6.72 27.45
C GLY A 9 -17.28 6.19 28.20
N PRO A 10 -16.22 5.77 27.47
CA PRO A 10 -15.00 5.26 28.08
C PRO A 10 -14.26 6.35 28.88
N PRO A 11 -13.44 5.98 29.90
CA PRO A 11 -12.83 6.93 30.83
C PRO A 11 -11.93 8.00 30.20
N ALA A 12 -11.41 7.79 28.99
CA ALA A 12 -10.60 8.77 28.27
C ALA A 12 -11.40 9.99 27.76
N CYS A 13 -12.73 9.85 27.64
CA CYS A 13 -13.65 10.87 27.10
C CYS A 13 -14.36 11.70 28.18
N LEU A 14 -14.21 11.34 29.46
CA LEU A 14 -14.89 12.00 30.59
C LEU A 14 -14.18 13.31 31.03
N PRO A 15 -14.91 14.29 31.58
CA PRO A 15 -14.32 15.47 32.23
C PRO A 15 -13.43 15.08 33.42
N VAL A 16 -12.30 15.76 33.60
CA VAL A 16 -11.28 15.47 34.64
C VAL A 16 -11.89 15.38 36.05
N PHE A 17 -12.80 16.30 36.40
CA PHE A 17 -13.45 16.35 37.73
C PHE A 17 -14.33 15.14 38.06
N ARG A 18 -15.03 14.53 37.10
CA ARG A 18 -15.92 13.37 37.37
C ARG A 18 -15.14 12.05 37.50
N LYS A 19 -13.88 12.02 37.05
CA LYS A 19 -13.03 10.82 37.03
C LYS A 19 -12.16 10.72 38.30
N SER A 20 -11.70 11.85 38.86
CA SER A 20 -11.00 11.85 40.16
C SER A 20 -11.86 11.22 41.26
N SER A 21 -13.17 11.51 41.30
CA SER A 21 -14.13 10.90 42.23
C SER A 21 -14.28 9.38 42.08
N LEU A 22 -14.04 8.80 40.88
CA LEU A 22 -14.12 7.36 40.65
C LEU A 22 -12.91 6.62 41.25
N PHE A 23 -11.73 7.25 41.23
CA PHE A 23 -10.52 6.68 41.82
C PHE A 23 -10.51 6.80 43.34
N PHE A 24 -10.92 7.96 43.88
CA PHE A 24 -11.05 8.18 45.32
C PHE A 24 -12.02 7.20 46.00
N TRP A 25 -13.15 6.86 45.36
CA TRP A 25 -14.10 5.88 45.91
C TRP A 25 -13.51 4.47 46.06
N LYS A 26 -12.61 4.06 45.16
CA LYS A 26 -11.98 2.73 45.20
C LYS A 26 -10.79 2.63 46.17
N ALA A 27 -10.02 3.70 46.33
CA ALA A 27 -8.91 3.73 47.29
C ALA A 27 -9.36 3.77 48.76
N SER A 28 -10.62 4.15 49.02
CA SER A 28 -11.21 4.25 50.37
C SER A 28 -11.73 2.93 50.93
N ASN A 29 -11.56 1.81 50.21
CA ASN A 29 -12.13 0.49 50.55
C ASN A 29 -11.06 -0.37 51.27
N PRO A 30 -11.38 -1.10 52.36
CA PRO A 30 -10.41 -1.87 53.17
C PRO A 30 -9.89 -3.18 52.50
N LEU A 31 -9.95 -3.28 51.17
CA LEU A 31 -9.52 -4.45 50.40
C LEU A 31 -8.33 -4.09 49.49
N ASP A 32 -7.49 -5.07 49.18
CA ASP A 32 -6.45 -4.93 48.16
C ASP A 32 -7.09 -4.74 46.77
N VAL A 33 -7.00 -3.52 46.23
CA VAL A 33 -7.57 -3.14 44.94
C VAL A 33 -6.46 -2.99 43.91
N THR A 34 -6.66 -3.60 42.74
CA THR A 34 -5.86 -3.37 41.54
C THR A 34 -6.72 -2.68 40.48
N PHE A 35 -6.19 -1.60 39.90
CA PHE A 35 -6.77 -0.86 38.80
C PHE A 35 -5.89 -0.99 37.55
N CYS A 36 -6.42 -1.60 36.50
CA CYS A 36 -5.75 -1.66 35.20
C CYS A 36 -6.42 -0.70 34.21
N LEU A 37 -5.64 0.18 33.61
CA LEU A 37 -6.09 1.17 32.63
C LEU A 37 -5.31 1.01 31.34
N LEU A 38 -6.01 0.85 30.22
CA LEU A 38 -5.45 1.05 28.89
C LEU A 38 -6.09 2.31 28.30
N GLU A 39 -5.33 3.38 28.12
CA GLU A 39 -5.83 4.61 27.50
C GLU A 39 -4.78 5.27 26.59
N GLN A 40 -5.23 6.23 25.79
CA GLN A 40 -4.33 7.03 24.96
C GLN A 40 -3.45 7.94 25.82
N GLN A 41 -2.24 8.21 25.32
CA GLN A 41 -1.29 9.16 25.87
C GLN A 41 -0.68 10.01 24.74
N SER A 42 0.13 11.00 25.11
CA SER A 42 0.85 11.86 24.18
C SER A 42 2.35 11.83 24.49
N PRO A 43 3.14 10.96 23.83
CA PRO A 43 4.59 10.86 24.08
C PRO A 43 5.34 12.14 23.71
N ASP A 44 4.71 13.05 22.97
CA ASP A 44 5.26 14.35 22.60
C ASP A 44 4.16 15.43 22.60
N ARG A 45 4.56 16.66 22.28
CA ARG A 45 3.72 17.85 22.22
C ARG A 45 2.55 17.71 21.21
N PRO A 46 1.45 18.46 21.39
CA PRO A 46 0.28 18.38 20.49
C PRO A 46 0.55 18.76 19.03
N ASP A 47 1.64 19.49 18.76
CA ASP A 47 2.10 19.85 17.42
C ASP A 47 2.77 18.67 16.67
N HIS A 48 3.00 17.53 17.33
CA HIS A 48 3.48 16.32 16.68
C HIS A 48 2.42 15.79 15.70
N PRO A 49 2.77 15.51 14.42
CA PRO A 49 1.77 15.18 13.39
C PRO A 49 0.85 14.00 13.70
N PHE A 50 1.37 12.91 14.29
CA PHE A 50 0.54 11.77 14.67
C PHE A 50 -0.45 12.15 15.79
N THR A 51 0.05 12.86 16.82
CA THR A 51 -0.74 13.32 17.96
C THR A 51 -1.86 14.27 17.51
N ALA A 52 -1.52 15.26 16.69
CA ALA A 52 -2.49 16.19 16.11
C ALA A 52 -3.58 15.46 15.32
N THR A 53 -3.20 14.44 14.54
CA THR A 53 -4.12 13.63 13.73
C THR A 53 -5.06 12.81 14.60
N MET A 54 -4.55 12.14 15.63
CA MET A 54 -5.34 11.41 16.62
C MET A 54 -6.34 12.34 17.34
N LEU A 55 -5.88 13.51 17.83
CA LEU A 55 -6.75 14.47 18.53
C LEU A 55 -7.85 15.01 17.61
N LYS A 56 -7.52 15.35 16.36
CA LYS A 56 -8.49 15.79 15.34
C LYS A 56 -9.54 14.72 15.03
N HIS A 57 -9.13 13.46 14.94
CA HIS A 57 -10.03 12.33 14.70
C HIS A 57 -11.10 12.22 15.79
N PHE A 58 -10.70 12.15 17.06
CA PHE A 58 -11.63 12.05 18.19
C PHE A 58 -12.48 13.31 18.38
N ALA A 59 -11.94 14.50 18.09
CA ALA A 59 -12.72 15.72 18.07
C ALA A 59 -13.83 15.68 17.01
N LYS A 60 -13.52 15.21 15.79
CA LYS A 60 -14.48 15.05 14.69
C LYS A 60 -15.60 14.07 15.02
N LEU A 61 -15.33 13.03 15.81
CA LEU A 61 -16.33 12.05 16.27
C LEU A 61 -17.21 12.56 17.44
N GLY A 62 -16.98 13.79 17.93
CA GLY A 62 -17.68 14.32 19.10
C GLY A 62 -17.23 13.71 20.43
N THR A 63 -16.11 12.98 20.45
CA THR A 63 -15.56 12.26 21.61
C THR A 63 -14.12 12.68 21.92
N PRO A 64 -13.85 13.98 22.14
CA PRO A 64 -12.48 14.49 22.28
C PRO A 64 -11.74 13.82 23.45
N LEU A 65 -10.46 13.50 23.24
CA LEU A 65 -9.57 12.94 24.26
C LEU A 65 -9.16 14.05 25.26
N ARG A 66 -9.93 14.20 26.34
CA ARG A 66 -9.75 15.31 27.30
C ARG A 66 -8.58 15.11 28.25
N THR A 67 -8.22 13.87 28.54
CA THR A 67 -7.19 13.55 29.53
C THR A 67 -5.77 13.50 28.96
N VAL A 68 -5.63 13.28 27.65
CA VAL A 68 -4.34 13.06 26.97
C VAL A 68 -3.40 14.24 27.13
N LEU A 69 -3.92 15.47 27.14
CA LEU A 69 -3.09 16.68 27.32
C LEU A 69 -2.85 17.04 28.80
N THR A 70 -3.67 16.50 29.70
CA THR A 70 -3.51 16.69 31.15
C THR A 70 -2.52 15.69 31.75
N TYR A 71 -2.57 14.45 31.27
CA TYR A 71 -1.72 13.35 31.71
C TYR A 71 -0.98 12.74 30.51
N PRO A 72 -0.05 13.50 29.87
CA PRO A 72 0.56 13.13 28.59
C PRO A 72 1.44 11.89 28.64
N GLY A 73 1.99 11.52 29.79
CA GLY A 73 2.89 10.36 29.87
C GLY A 73 3.11 9.84 31.28
N CYS A 74 4.13 8.99 31.41
CA CYS A 74 4.45 8.20 32.60
C CYS A 74 4.34 9.01 33.91
N HIS A 75 5.14 10.07 34.03
CA HIS A 75 5.20 10.85 35.27
C HIS A 75 3.83 11.38 35.71
N THR A 76 3.07 11.98 34.79
CA THR A 76 1.75 12.55 35.09
C THR A 76 0.69 11.48 35.38
N GLN A 77 0.77 10.31 34.73
CA GLN A 77 -0.14 9.20 35.01
C GLN A 77 0.17 8.55 36.36
N VAL A 78 1.45 8.38 36.70
CA VAL A 78 1.86 7.86 38.01
C VAL A 78 1.37 8.79 39.13
N LEU A 79 1.64 10.09 39.03
CA LEU A 79 1.16 11.08 40.01
C LEU A 79 -0.36 11.07 40.13
N ARG A 80 -1.09 11.03 39.01
CA ARG A 80 -2.55 10.97 39.00
C ARG A 80 -3.12 9.84 39.86
N PHE A 81 -2.50 8.66 39.80
CA PHE A 81 -2.95 7.49 40.57
C PHE A 81 -2.45 7.53 42.01
N GLN A 82 -1.23 8.01 42.25
CA GLN A 82 -0.69 8.21 43.59
C GLN A 82 -1.52 9.22 44.39
N ASP A 83 -1.86 10.37 43.79
CA ASP A 83 -2.74 11.38 44.37
C ASP A 83 -4.15 10.85 44.66
N ALA A 84 -4.57 9.81 43.93
CA ALA A 84 -5.83 9.13 44.13
C ALA A 84 -5.76 7.96 45.14
N GLY A 85 -4.64 7.77 45.84
CA GLY A 85 -4.47 6.79 46.91
C GLY A 85 -3.89 5.44 46.48
N PHE A 86 -3.30 5.32 45.28
CA PHE A 86 -2.61 4.11 44.83
C PHE A 86 -1.08 4.27 44.99
N PRO A 87 -0.47 3.73 46.06
CA PRO A 87 0.97 3.88 46.32
C PRO A 87 1.85 3.18 45.28
N GLN A 88 1.39 2.05 44.74
CA GLN A 88 2.11 1.28 43.72
C GLN A 88 1.48 1.54 42.36
N VAL A 89 2.24 2.13 41.42
CA VAL A 89 1.77 2.41 40.07
C VAL A 89 2.83 2.02 39.06
N GLU A 90 2.49 1.08 38.20
CA GLU A 90 3.29 0.69 37.05
C GLU A 90 2.72 1.31 35.78
N PHE A 91 3.61 1.87 34.95
CA PHE A 91 3.27 2.47 33.68
C PHE A 91 4.18 1.90 32.60
N GLN A 92 3.59 1.46 31.48
CA GLN A 92 4.33 1.13 30.27
C GLN A 92 3.52 1.51 29.04
N ASN A 93 4.18 2.02 28.00
CA ASN A 93 3.53 2.17 26.70
C ASN A 93 3.49 0.82 25.95
N LEU A 94 2.63 0.69 24.94
CA LEU A 94 2.49 -0.59 24.23
C LEU A 94 3.75 -0.98 23.43
N TRP A 95 4.60 -0.01 23.07
CA TRP A 95 5.87 -0.27 22.38
C TRP A 95 6.95 -0.83 23.31
N GLU A 96 6.98 -0.34 24.55
CA GLU A 96 7.79 -0.88 25.64
C GLU A 96 7.31 -2.28 26.01
N LEU A 97 6.00 -2.46 26.14
CA LEU A 97 5.37 -3.75 26.42
C LEU A 97 5.66 -4.79 25.33
N TRP A 98 5.63 -4.37 24.05
CA TRP A 98 6.05 -5.20 22.92
C TRP A 98 7.49 -5.71 23.11
N SER A 99 8.39 -4.85 23.55
CA SER A 99 9.82 -5.16 23.69
C SER A 99 10.16 -5.89 25.00
N ASP A 100 9.21 -6.01 25.93
CA ASP A 100 9.44 -6.60 27.25
C ASP A 100 9.35 -8.14 27.20
N PRO A 101 10.45 -8.86 27.50
CA PRO A 101 10.45 -10.33 27.50
C PRO A 101 9.61 -10.95 28.62
N ARG A 102 9.22 -10.18 29.65
CA ARG A 102 8.27 -10.63 30.69
C ARG A 102 6.85 -10.77 30.13
N PHE A 103 6.52 -9.99 29.09
CA PHE A 103 5.20 -9.96 28.48
C PHE A 103 5.16 -10.75 27.16
N LEU A 104 6.13 -10.51 26.27
CA LEU A 104 6.28 -11.23 25.02
C LEU A 104 7.70 -11.75 24.85
N SER A 105 7.83 -13.09 24.81
CA SER A 105 9.11 -13.71 24.50
C SER A 105 9.53 -13.41 23.05
N PRO A 106 10.83 -13.49 22.72
CA PRO A 106 11.29 -13.37 21.34
C PRO A 106 10.62 -14.36 20.39
N SER A 107 10.34 -15.59 20.83
CA SER A 107 9.66 -16.60 20.00
C SER A 107 8.20 -16.25 19.74
N GLN A 108 7.49 -15.68 20.72
CA GLN A 108 6.12 -15.19 20.53
C GLN A 108 6.08 -14.04 19.51
N ARG A 109 6.99 -13.06 19.63
CA ARG A 109 7.08 -11.96 18.64
C ARG A 109 7.36 -12.47 17.23
N ILE A 110 8.32 -13.39 17.09
CA ILE A 110 8.64 -14.01 15.80
C ILE A 110 7.46 -14.80 15.23
N SER A 111 6.69 -15.49 16.08
CA SER A 111 5.55 -16.28 15.60
C SER A 111 4.45 -15.43 14.95
N LEU A 112 4.41 -14.12 15.23
CA LEU A 112 3.46 -13.21 14.60
C LEU A 112 3.75 -12.97 13.12
N ASP A 113 4.98 -13.20 12.65
CA ASP A 113 5.29 -13.17 11.21
C ASP A 113 4.53 -14.27 10.43
N GLU A 114 4.01 -15.30 11.11
CA GLU A 114 3.16 -16.33 10.50
C GLU A 114 1.69 -15.93 10.35
N VAL A 115 1.26 -14.84 11.00
CA VAL A 115 -0.13 -14.36 11.00
C VAL A 115 -0.41 -13.56 9.73
N GLU A 116 0.39 -12.53 9.45
CA GLU A 116 0.25 -11.71 8.26
C GLU A 116 1.57 -11.04 7.82
N PRO A 117 1.73 -10.71 6.52
CA PRO A 117 2.88 -9.95 6.06
C PRO A 117 2.91 -8.51 6.59
N PHE A 118 3.86 -8.21 7.48
CA PHE A 118 3.96 -6.91 8.13
C PHE A 118 5.27 -6.15 7.82
N ASP A 119 5.14 -4.85 7.52
CA ASP A 119 6.28 -3.94 7.34
C ASP A 119 5.98 -2.46 7.69
N GLU A 120 5.00 -2.21 8.54
CA GLU A 120 4.59 -0.86 8.98
C GLU A 120 5.14 -0.53 10.38
N TRP A 121 6.39 -0.92 10.63
CA TRP A 121 7.02 -0.87 11.95
C TRP A 121 7.08 0.52 12.57
N GLU A 122 7.36 1.56 11.78
CA GLU A 122 7.34 2.93 12.27
C GLU A 122 5.92 3.38 12.65
N GLU A 123 4.90 2.96 11.90
CA GLU A 123 3.50 3.27 12.22
C GLU A 123 3.03 2.54 13.48
N PHE A 124 3.40 1.27 13.63
CA PHE A 124 3.13 0.51 14.84
C PHE A 124 3.84 1.12 16.04
N ALA A 125 5.10 1.52 15.92
CA ALA A 125 5.82 2.20 17.00
C ALA A 125 5.17 3.55 17.37
N LEU A 126 4.74 4.34 16.39
CA LEU A 126 3.97 5.57 16.65
C LEU A 126 2.67 5.26 17.40
N PHE A 127 1.84 4.35 16.87
CA PHE A 127 0.58 3.95 17.50
C PHE A 127 0.81 3.42 18.93
N ALA A 128 1.71 2.47 19.11
CA ALA A 128 1.96 1.80 20.38
C ALA A 128 2.56 2.74 21.43
N SER A 129 3.27 3.79 21.01
CA SER A 129 3.75 4.85 21.92
C SER A 129 2.63 5.78 22.40
N HIS A 130 1.52 5.89 21.65
CA HIS A 130 0.37 6.73 21.98
C HIS A 130 -0.68 6.01 22.82
N TYR A 131 -0.41 4.79 23.29
CA TYR A 131 -1.24 4.05 24.23
C TYR A 131 -0.39 3.61 25.42
N CYS A 132 -0.95 3.72 26.62
CA CYS A 132 -0.30 3.28 27.85
C CYS A 132 -1.17 2.27 28.61
N LEU A 133 -0.51 1.26 29.15
CA LEU A 133 -1.03 0.40 30.20
C LEU A 133 -0.56 0.95 31.55
N VAL A 134 -1.51 1.23 32.44
CA VAL A 134 -1.27 1.60 33.83
C VAL A 134 -1.85 0.53 34.74
N VAL A 135 -1.06 0.02 35.66
CA VAL A 135 -1.48 -0.91 36.71
C VAL A 135 -1.23 -0.24 38.06
N ALA A 136 -2.29 0.15 38.74
CA ALA A 136 -2.23 0.84 40.03
C ALA A 136 -2.78 -0.05 41.15
N GLN A 137 -2.12 -0.11 42.30
CA GLN A 137 -2.49 -1.01 43.39
C GLN A 137 -2.45 -0.34 44.76
N THR A 138 -3.32 -0.78 45.66
CA THR A 138 -3.28 -0.41 47.10
C THR A 138 -2.45 -1.38 47.94
N GLY A 139 -2.27 -2.62 47.46
CA GLY A 139 -1.43 -3.62 48.12
C GLY A 139 0.07 -3.31 48.03
N PRO A 140 0.89 -3.84 48.95
CA PRO A 140 2.31 -3.53 49.04
C PRO A 140 3.20 -4.28 48.03
N GLU A 141 2.72 -5.39 47.47
CA GLU A 141 3.48 -6.22 46.53
C GLU A 141 3.15 -5.88 45.06
N PRO A 142 4.16 -5.65 44.19
CA PRO A 142 3.94 -5.37 42.79
C PRO A 142 3.43 -6.62 42.04
N LEU A 143 2.39 -6.47 41.23
CA LEU A 143 1.84 -7.55 40.39
C LEU A 143 2.80 -8.01 39.29
N ILE A 144 3.61 -7.11 38.75
CA ILE A 144 4.56 -7.43 37.69
C ILE A 144 5.94 -7.53 38.35
N PRO A 145 6.60 -8.71 38.26
CA PRO A 145 7.93 -8.87 38.82
C PRO A 145 8.89 -7.83 38.24
N GLU A 146 9.74 -7.23 39.06
CA GLU A 146 10.77 -6.30 38.58
C GLU A 146 11.56 -6.91 37.42
N GLN A 147 11.94 -6.09 36.43
CA GLN A 147 12.80 -6.58 35.36
C GLN A 147 14.10 -7.14 35.97
N PRO A 148 14.44 -8.42 35.73
CA PRO A 148 15.73 -8.93 36.16
C PRO A 148 16.81 -8.09 35.47
N LYS A 149 17.62 -7.35 36.25
CA LYS A 149 18.79 -6.63 35.75
C LYS A 149 19.67 -7.62 35.00
N SER A 150 19.83 -7.46 33.68
CA SER A 150 20.49 -8.49 32.87
C SER A 150 21.97 -8.56 33.22
N ARG A 151 22.39 -9.67 33.84
CA ARG A 151 23.81 -9.97 34.09
C ARG A 151 24.54 -10.58 32.88
N ARG A 152 23.89 -10.78 31.73
CA ARG A 152 24.53 -11.38 30.55
C ARG A 152 24.27 -10.57 29.28
N ALA A 153 25.39 -10.22 28.63
CA ALA A 153 25.56 -9.36 27.46
C ALA A 153 25.51 -7.85 27.77
N SER A 154 26.60 -7.32 28.36
CA SER A 154 27.25 -6.00 28.20
C SER A 154 26.46 -4.69 27.95
N ILE A 155 25.14 -4.68 27.85
CA ILE A 155 24.32 -3.50 27.50
C ILE A 155 24.06 -2.63 28.73
N ASP A 156 23.84 -3.25 29.91
CA ASP A 156 23.68 -2.52 31.16
C ASP A 156 25.01 -2.02 31.74
N SER A 157 26.15 -2.64 31.37
CA SER A 157 27.49 -2.11 31.72
C SER A 157 27.83 -0.86 30.91
N PHE A 158 27.40 -0.75 29.64
CA PHE A 158 27.53 0.49 28.88
C PHE A 158 26.67 1.63 29.46
N ALA A 159 25.50 1.32 30.04
CA ALA A 159 24.65 2.30 30.71
C ALA A 159 25.19 2.69 32.11
N SER A 160 25.76 1.74 32.87
CA SER A 160 26.35 2.03 34.19
C SER A 160 27.68 2.76 34.10
N ASP A 161 28.52 2.48 33.09
CA ASP A 161 29.79 3.18 32.87
C ASP A 161 29.57 4.61 32.31
N LEU A 162 28.41 4.88 31.70
CA LEU A 162 28.00 6.22 31.25
C LEU A 162 27.61 7.15 32.42
N SER A 163 27.36 6.61 33.61
CA SER A 163 26.80 7.32 34.77
C SER A 163 27.76 8.30 35.49
N THR A 164 28.97 8.52 34.99
CA THR A 164 29.93 9.47 35.61
C THR A 164 30.22 10.71 34.77
N ARG A 165 29.67 10.83 33.55
CA ARG A 165 29.84 12.00 32.69
C ARG A 165 28.50 12.70 32.45
N THR A 166 28.00 13.37 33.49
CA THR A 166 26.86 14.29 33.40
C THR A 166 27.28 15.57 32.66
N VAL A 167 27.54 15.46 31.37
CA VAL A 167 27.71 16.64 30.53
C VAL A 167 26.30 17.15 30.20
N SER A 168 25.94 18.29 30.78
CA SER A 168 24.78 19.08 30.36
C SER A 168 24.77 19.19 28.83
N PRO A 169 23.63 19.04 28.14
CA PRO A 169 23.56 19.27 26.70
C PRO A 169 24.21 20.63 26.40
N TYR A 170 25.27 20.63 25.58
CA TYR A 170 26.09 21.80 25.28
C TYR A 170 25.22 22.84 24.55
N LYS A 171 24.51 23.68 25.30
CA LYS A 171 23.41 24.53 24.81
C LYS A 171 23.84 25.46 23.66
N GLY A 172 25.10 25.90 23.62
CA GLY A 172 25.60 26.86 22.64
C GLY A 172 25.56 26.42 21.16
N ARG A 173 25.62 25.10 20.87
CA ARG A 173 25.63 24.57 19.48
C ARG A 173 24.29 24.04 18.99
N THR A 174 23.34 23.82 19.90
CA THR A 174 22.04 23.18 19.60
C THR A 174 21.16 23.96 18.62
N GLN A 175 21.40 25.27 18.46
CA GLN A 175 20.62 26.21 17.63
C GLN A 175 21.35 26.72 16.38
N TRP A 176 22.40 26.02 15.95
CA TRP A 176 23.17 26.37 14.75
C TRP A 176 22.49 25.96 13.46
N PHE A 177 21.42 25.18 13.52
CA PHE A 177 20.69 24.75 12.33
C PHE A 177 19.38 25.53 12.21
N ALA A 178 18.89 25.63 10.98
CA ALA A 178 17.59 26.21 10.69
C ALA A 178 16.91 25.45 9.55
N TYR A 179 15.59 25.54 9.51
CA TYR A 179 14.79 25.06 8.39
C TYR A 179 14.41 26.19 7.45
N LYS A 180 14.46 25.90 6.15
CA LYS A 180 13.72 26.65 5.14
C LYS A 180 12.68 25.72 4.54
N TYR A 181 11.41 26.12 4.60
CA TYR A 181 10.29 25.31 4.14
C TYR A 181 9.79 25.77 2.79
N SER A 182 9.43 24.80 1.96
CA SER A 182 8.80 25.02 0.66
C SER A 182 7.58 24.13 0.54
N GLN A 183 6.43 24.76 0.39
CA GLN A 183 5.17 24.08 0.17
C GLN A 183 5.18 23.41 -1.21
N ASN A 184 4.81 22.13 -1.28
CA ASN A 184 4.59 21.49 -2.57
C ASN A 184 3.20 21.88 -3.11
N PRO A 185 3.03 21.90 -4.45
CA PRO A 185 1.71 21.89 -5.07
C PRO A 185 0.79 20.82 -4.46
N GLU A 186 -0.51 21.09 -4.43
CA GLU A 186 -1.46 20.17 -3.81
C GLU A 186 -1.36 18.77 -4.44
N ARG A 187 -1.32 17.74 -3.58
CA ARG A 187 -1.21 16.31 -3.95
C ARG A 187 0.14 15.88 -4.55
N GLU A 188 1.09 16.78 -4.79
CA GLU A 188 2.42 16.44 -5.32
C GLU A 188 3.48 16.21 -4.24
N GLY A 189 4.48 15.38 -4.55
CA GLY A 189 5.58 15.05 -3.63
C GLY A 189 5.17 14.35 -2.33
N ARG A 190 3.95 13.79 -2.27
CA ARG A 190 3.42 13.02 -1.14
C ARG A 190 3.83 11.55 -1.26
N THR A 191 5.01 11.23 -0.73
CA THR A 191 5.54 9.86 -0.71
C THR A 191 6.26 9.57 0.59
N HIS A 192 6.24 8.33 1.06
CA HIS A 192 7.10 7.85 2.16
C HIS A 192 7.74 6.51 1.78
N HIS A 193 8.91 6.20 2.34
CA HIS A 193 9.77 5.07 1.99
C HIS A 193 10.30 5.10 0.54
N ALA A 194 10.45 6.32 -0.01
CA ALA A 194 11.11 6.60 -1.28
C ALA A 194 12.64 6.70 -1.11
N SER A 195 13.37 6.78 -2.22
CA SER A 195 14.83 7.01 -2.21
C SER A 195 15.20 8.31 -2.90
N ALA A 196 16.03 9.11 -2.24
CA ALA A 196 16.53 10.37 -2.79
C ALA A 196 17.90 10.16 -3.46
N PHE A 197 18.14 10.86 -4.57
CA PHE A 197 19.37 10.80 -5.34
C PHE A 197 19.62 12.13 -6.06
N PRO A 198 20.88 12.50 -6.36
CA PRO A 198 21.21 13.68 -7.12
C PRO A 198 20.94 13.40 -8.61
N ILE A 199 20.38 14.40 -9.30
CA ILE A 199 20.20 14.33 -10.75
C ILE A 199 21.56 14.59 -11.41
N PRO A 200 22.09 13.68 -12.24
CA PRO A 200 23.41 13.87 -12.86
C PRO A 200 23.48 15.16 -13.69
N GLY A 201 24.52 15.96 -13.42
CA GLY A 201 24.79 17.22 -14.16
C GLY A 201 23.96 18.42 -13.72
N GLU A 202 23.05 18.28 -12.75
CA GLU A 202 22.12 19.33 -12.31
C GLU A 202 22.25 19.58 -10.80
N ASP A 203 22.07 20.82 -10.34
CA ASP A 203 21.88 21.12 -8.91
C ASP A 203 20.44 20.79 -8.49
N ALA A 204 20.15 19.49 -8.47
CA ALA A 204 18.82 18.95 -8.20
C ALA A 204 18.85 17.55 -7.56
N ILE A 205 17.78 17.24 -6.85
CA ILE A 205 17.59 15.99 -6.13
C ILE A 205 16.26 15.37 -6.56
N GLY A 206 16.32 14.16 -7.09
CA GLY A 206 15.16 13.32 -7.35
C GLY A 206 14.78 12.49 -6.13
N VAL A 207 13.48 12.27 -5.93
CA VAL A 207 12.91 11.37 -4.91
C VAL A 207 12.05 10.35 -5.65
N PHE A 208 12.55 9.13 -5.81
CA PHE A 208 11.92 8.08 -6.61
C PHE A 208 11.18 7.04 -5.79
N GLY A 209 10.01 6.66 -6.29
CA GLY A 209 9.17 5.60 -5.75
C GLY A 209 8.60 5.90 -4.36
N GLY A 210 8.56 4.88 -3.52
CA GLY A 210 7.91 4.92 -2.22
C GLY A 210 6.42 4.57 -2.30
N ILE A 211 5.72 4.83 -1.21
CA ILE A 211 4.28 4.67 -1.07
C ILE A 211 3.68 6.08 -1.15
N GLY A 212 2.81 6.31 -2.13
CA GLY A 212 2.03 7.53 -2.25
C GLY A 212 0.68 7.40 -1.55
N MET A 213 -0.17 8.42 -1.71
CA MET A 213 -1.49 8.48 -1.06
C MET A 213 -2.45 7.34 -1.43
N GLN A 214 -2.22 6.64 -2.53
CA GLN A 214 -3.14 5.61 -3.06
C GLN A 214 -2.44 4.29 -3.40
N ASN A 215 -1.19 4.34 -3.84
CA ASN A 215 -0.46 3.18 -4.33
C ASN A 215 1.04 3.39 -4.15
N ARG A 216 1.81 2.33 -4.40
CA ARG A 216 3.27 2.45 -4.55
C ARG A 216 3.57 3.17 -5.86
N LEU A 217 4.57 4.04 -5.82
CA LEU A 217 4.92 4.91 -6.92
C LEU A 217 6.06 4.30 -7.75
N SER A 218 6.00 4.50 -9.07
CA SER A 218 7.08 4.29 -10.04
C SER A 218 7.58 5.61 -10.63
N THR A 219 7.22 6.73 -10.00
CA THR A 219 7.55 8.09 -10.46
C THR A 219 8.59 8.74 -9.54
N ALA A 220 9.25 9.77 -10.04
CA ALA A 220 10.16 10.60 -9.26
C ALA A 220 9.62 12.03 -9.13
N SER A 221 9.73 12.60 -7.93
CA SER A 221 9.58 14.04 -7.70
C SER A 221 10.96 14.70 -7.73
N VAL A 222 11.12 15.81 -8.44
CA VAL A 222 12.42 16.50 -8.56
C VAL A 222 12.37 17.81 -7.80
N TYR A 223 13.36 18.04 -6.95
CA TYR A 223 13.54 19.26 -6.18
C TYR A 223 14.82 19.94 -6.65
N ALA A 224 14.78 21.26 -6.81
CA ALA A 224 15.94 22.05 -7.21
C ALA A 224 15.89 23.44 -6.56
N SER A 225 16.99 24.19 -6.68
CA SER A 225 16.96 25.63 -6.42
C SER A 225 15.87 26.32 -7.25
N ALA A 226 15.12 27.25 -6.68
CA ALA A 226 14.07 28.00 -7.35
C ALA A 226 14.57 28.77 -8.59
N ASP A 227 15.86 29.10 -8.62
CA ASP A 227 16.51 29.77 -9.74
C ASP A 227 16.92 28.80 -10.86
N ASN A 228 16.81 27.49 -10.63
CA ASN A 228 17.25 26.47 -11.57
C ASN A 228 16.11 26.10 -12.54
N ASN A 229 16.35 26.24 -13.85
CA ASN A 229 15.36 26.03 -14.90
C ASN A 229 15.55 24.68 -15.59
N ILE A 230 15.36 23.60 -14.83
CA ILE A 230 15.53 22.22 -15.29
C ILE A 230 14.33 21.84 -16.17
N LYS A 231 14.59 21.57 -17.45
CA LYS A 231 13.54 21.23 -18.42
C LYS A 231 13.26 19.73 -18.51
N SER A 232 14.30 18.89 -18.37
CA SER A 232 14.21 17.44 -18.58
C SER A 232 15.14 16.70 -17.60
N PRO A 233 14.74 16.51 -16.33
CA PRO A 233 15.58 15.84 -15.35
C PRO A 233 15.76 14.35 -15.67
N ALA A 234 16.97 13.84 -15.50
CA ALA A 234 17.31 12.43 -15.68
C ALA A 234 16.77 11.55 -14.54
N VAL A 235 15.49 11.20 -14.61
CA VAL A 235 14.79 10.38 -13.60
C VAL A 235 14.71 8.90 -14.01
N PRO A 236 14.57 7.97 -13.05
CA PRO A 236 14.29 6.57 -13.34
C PRO A 236 13.09 6.39 -14.29
N PRO A 237 13.22 5.57 -15.35
CA PRO A 237 12.12 5.28 -16.26
C PRO A 237 11.03 4.38 -15.62
N GLN A 238 9.83 4.39 -16.20
CA GLN A 238 8.66 3.70 -15.63
C GLN A 238 8.77 2.17 -15.64
N ASP A 239 9.60 1.59 -16.51
CA ASP A 239 9.89 0.16 -16.62
C ASP A 239 10.63 -0.39 -15.38
N ILE A 240 11.32 0.47 -14.63
CA ILE A 240 11.84 0.13 -13.30
C ILE A 240 10.68 -0.24 -12.35
N GLY A 241 9.46 0.23 -12.58
CA GLY A 241 8.28 -0.22 -11.86
C GLY A 241 8.16 0.31 -10.43
N ALA A 242 6.97 0.12 -9.85
CA ALA A 242 6.60 0.72 -8.57
C ALA A 242 7.20 -0.04 -7.39
N ARG A 243 7.88 0.69 -6.49
CA ARG A 243 8.62 0.07 -5.37
C ARG A 243 8.79 1.00 -4.18
N SER A 244 8.96 0.41 -3.00
CA SER A 244 9.24 1.11 -1.74
C SER A 244 10.38 0.43 -0.99
N CYS A 245 10.98 1.12 -0.02
CA CYS A 245 12.05 0.58 0.82
C CYS A 245 13.28 0.06 0.04
N HIS A 246 13.54 0.64 -1.13
CA HIS A 246 14.73 0.45 -1.95
C HIS A 246 15.77 1.52 -1.63
N THR A 247 16.97 1.39 -2.18
CA THR A 247 18.00 2.43 -2.10
C THR A 247 18.42 2.89 -3.49
N ILE A 248 18.68 4.19 -3.65
CA ILE A 248 19.44 4.75 -4.77
C ILE A 248 20.69 5.38 -4.16
N THR A 249 21.86 4.89 -4.55
CA THR A 249 23.14 5.29 -3.96
C THR A 249 24.03 5.94 -5.01
N SER A 250 24.51 7.14 -4.71
CA SER A 250 25.39 7.90 -5.61
C SER A 250 26.85 7.52 -5.42
N LEU A 251 27.52 7.25 -6.53
CA LEU A 251 28.94 6.96 -6.62
C LEU A 251 29.74 8.26 -6.83
N GLY A 252 31.01 8.25 -6.46
CA GLY A 252 31.89 9.42 -6.60
C GLY A 252 32.16 9.84 -8.05
N ASN A 253 31.86 8.98 -9.03
CA ASN A 253 31.94 9.28 -10.46
C ASN A 253 30.64 9.85 -11.06
N GLY A 254 29.66 10.20 -10.23
CA GLY A 254 28.38 10.77 -10.67
C GLY A 254 27.33 9.76 -11.16
N GLN A 255 27.63 8.46 -11.09
CA GLN A 255 26.63 7.41 -11.35
C GLN A 255 25.74 7.17 -10.12
N ASN A 256 24.54 6.65 -10.34
CA ASN A 256 23.63 6.23 -9.27
C ASN A 256 23.28 4.74 -9.43
N ILE A 257 23.19 3.98 -8.34
CA ILE A 257 22.72 2.59 -8.39
C ILE A 257 21.44 2.42 -7.58
N LEU A 258 20.40 1.92 -8.22
CA LEU A 258 19.16 1.48 -7.57
C LEU A 258 19.29 0.01 -7.17
N VAL A 259 18.93 -0.30 -5.93
CA VAL A 259 19.04 -1.65 -5.37
C VAL A 259 17.72 -2.09 -4.74
N GLY A 260 17.15 -3.18 -5.26
CA GLY A 260 16.05 -3.93 -4.66
C GLY A 260 14.80 -3.10 -4.35
N GLY A 261 14.21 -3.35 -3.18
CA GLY A 261 12.93 -2.78 -2.75
C GLY A 261 11.85 -3.85 -2.61
N ARG A 262 10.60 -3.39 -2.50
CA ARG A 262 9.45 -4.28 -2.48
C ARG A 262 8.21 -3.70 -3.15
N ALA A 263 7.43 -4.58 -3.77
CA ALA A 263 6.05 -4.33 -4.17
C ALA A 263 5.06 -4.63 -3.05
N SER A 264 5.36 -5.49 -2.09
CA SER A 264 4.60 -5.74 -0.85
C SER A 264 5.54 -6.43 0.14
N PRO A 265 5.23 -6.53 1.45
CA PRO A 265 6.11 -7.25 2.39
C PRO A 265 6.41 -8.70 1.96
N SER A 266 5.50 -9.32 1.18
CA SER A 266 5.65 -10.67 0.60
C SER A 266 6.30 -10.71 -0.78
N ALA A 267 6.49 -9.56 -1.43
CA ALA A 267 7.07 -9.43 -2.77
C ALA A 267 8.32 -8.53 -2.75
N PRO A 268 9.41 -8.99 -2.12
CA PRO A 268 10.71 -8.31 -2.16
C PRO A 268 11.33 -8.44 -3.56
N MET A 269 12.11 -7.45 -3.95
CA MET A 269 12.71 -7.32 -5.28
C MET A 269 14.22 -7.56 -5.22
N LYS A 270 14.76 -8.18 -6.27
CA LYS A 270 16.20 -8.46 -6.43
C LYS A 270 16.86 -7.63 -7.53
N ASP A 271 16.08 -6.94 -8.35
CA ASP A 271 16.59 -6.23 -9.50
C ASP A 271 17.34 -4.96 -9.10
N CYS A 272 18.39 -4.65 -9.86
CA CYS A 272 19.27 -3.51 -9.66
C CYS A 272 19.47 -2.76 -10.97
N TRP A 273 19.64 -1.44 -10.88
CA TRP A 273 19.76 -0.57 -12.05
C TRP A 273 20.89 0.43 -11.84
N LEU A 274 21.65 0.71 -12.89
CA LEU A 274 22.71 1.70 -12.89
C LEU A 274 22.32 2.89 -13.77
N GLN A 275 22.45 4.09 -13.23
CA GLN A 275 22.36 5.33 -13.97
C GLN A 275 23.75 5.80 -14.40
N THR A 276 23.93 6.04 -15.69
CA THR A 276 25.10 6.72 -16.25
C THR A 276 24.63 7.90 -17.09
N GLY A 277 24.87 9.12 -16.59
CA GLY A 277 24.27 10.33 -17.18
C GLY A 277 22.74 10.25 -17.14
N SER A 278 22.10 10.41 -18.29
CA SER A 278 20.64 10.32 -18.41
C SER A 278 20.09 8.90 -18.56
N LYS A 279 20.95 7.90 -18.80
CA LYS A 279 20.53 6.54 -19.12
C LYS A 279 20.49 5.67 -17.87
N TRP A 280 19.39 4.94 -17.69
CA TRP A 280 19.25 3.84 -16.74
C TRP A 280 19.38 2.50 -17.45
N GLU A 281 20.17 1.58 -16.91
CA GLU A 281 20.33 0.22 -17.42
C GLU A 281 20.19 -0.80 -16.30
N ARG A 282 19.48 -1.90 -16.56
CA ARG A 282 19.42 -3.01 -15.61
C ARG A 282 20.77 -3.69 -15.54
N ILE A 283 21.25 -3.92 -14.33
CA ILE A 283 22.51 -4.63 -14.04
C ILE A 283 22.20 -5.97 -13.37
N GLN A 284 23.23 -6.66 -12.87
CA GLN A 284 23.07 -7.94 -12.21
C GLN A 284 22.09 -7.83 -11.03
N ASP A 285 21.22 -8.83 -10.91
CA ASP A 285 20.32 -8.97 -9.76
C ASP A 285 21.12 -9.28 -8.49
N LEU A 286 20.58 -8.87 -7.34
CA LEU A 286 21.04 -9.34 -6.05
C LEU A 286 20.94 -10.87 -5.96
N PRO A 287 21.86 -11.53 -5.23
CA PRO A 287 21.77 -12.98 -4.96
C PRO A 287 20.44 -13.39 -4.31
N GLU A 288 19.87 -12.51 -3.49
CA GLU A 288 18.54 -12.66 -2.89
C GLU A 288 17.80 -11.31 -2.89
N PRO A 289 16.46 -11.31 -2.99
CA PRO A 289 15.69 -10.07 -2.98
C PRO A 289 15.80 -9.36 -1.63
N ARG A 290 15.83 -8.02 -1.60
CA ARG A 290 16.03 -7.24 -0.36
C ARG A 290 15.26 -5.93 -0.34
N PHE A 291 14.64 -5.61 0.79
CA PHE A 291 14.07 -4.30 1.10
C PHE A 291 14.42 -3.85 2.52
N ARG A 292 14.32 -2.54 2.81
CA ARG A 292 14.80 -1.93 4.08
C ARG A 292 16.29 -2.21 4.38
N HIS A 293 17.05 -2.59 3.36
CA HIS A 293 18.50 -2.65 3.45
C HIS A 293 19.07 -1.23 3.43
N ARG A 294 20.35 -1.09 3.78
CA ARG A 294 21.10 0.14 3.51
C ARG A 294 22.20 -0.13 2.52
N ALA A 295 22.41 0.83 1.64
CA ALA A 295 23.47 0.82 0.65
C ALA A 295 24.35 2.06 0.86
N THR A 296 25.66 1.89 0.70
CA THR A 296 26.61 3.00 0.77
C THR A 296 27.68 2.88 -0.29
N ALA A 297 28.05 4.01 -0.90
CA ALA A 297 29.13 4.06 -1.87
C ALA A 297 30.50 3.96 -1.19
N VAL A 298 31.37 3.14 -1.76
CA VAL A 298 32.75 2.92 -1.33
C VAL A 298 33.70 3.19 -2.49
N VAL A 299 34.91 3.63 -2.16
CA VAL A 299 36.04 3.68 -3.10
C VAL A 299 36.87 2.41 -2.91
N LEU A 300 37.08 1.70 -4.00
CA LEU A 300 37.82 0.45 -4.10
C LEU A 300 39.26 0.75 -4.57
N PRO A 301 40.18 -0.25 -4.54
CA PRO A 301 41.50 -0.13 -5.14
C PRO A 301 41.46 0.40 -6.58
N ASP A 302 42.55 1.02 -7.00
CA ASP A 302 42.69 1.64 -8.33
C ASP A 302 41.64 2.72 -8.64
N ASN A 303 41.13 3.39 -7.58
CA ASN A 303 40.12 4.44 -7.66
C ASN A 303 38.81 3.98 -8.35
N GLN A 304 38.49 2.70 -8.23
CA GLN A 304 37.21 2.14 -8.68
C GLN A 304 36.10 2.44 -7.66
N TYR A 305 34.85 2.38 -8.11
CA TYR A 305 33.68 2.66 -7.28
C TYR A 305 32.82 1.42 -7.13
N GLY A 306 32.26 1.24 -5.93
CA GLY A 306 31.36 0.15 -5.62
C GLY A 306 30.32 0.52 -4.57
N VAL A 307 29.40 -0.40 -4.31
CA VAL A 307 28.35 -0.23 -3.30
C VAL A 307 28.32 -1.42 -2.36
N VAL A 308 28.32 -1.12 -1.06
CA VAL A 308 28.13 -2.12 0.00
C VAL A 308 26.68 -2.08 0.47
N VAL A 309 26.01 -3.22 0.43
CA VAL A 309 24.64 -3.41 0.90
C VAL A 309 24.65 -4.21 2.21
N PHE A 310 24.07 -3.61 3.25
CA PHE A 310 24.00 -4.19 4.59
C PHE A 310 22.54 -4.41 5.03
N GLY A 311 22.26 -5.59 5.56
CA GLY A 311 21.00 -5.94 6.20
C GLY A 311 19.80 -5.91 5.24
N GLY A 312 18.63 -5.63 5.81
CA GLY A 312 17.34 -5.64 5.13
C GLY A 312 16.56 -6.94 5.34
N LYS A 313 15.32 -6.96 4.87
CA LYS A 313 14.46 -8.15 4.86
C LYS A 313 14.53 -8.81 3.49
N THR A 314 14.63 -10.14 3.48
CA THR A 314 14.69 -10.96 2.25
C THR A 314 13.38 -11.70 2.00
N SER A 315 12.53 -11.77 3.03
CA SER A 315 11.13 -12.18 2.95
C SER A 315 10.36 -11.53 4.10
N VAL A 316 9.09 -11.93 4.27
CA VAL A 316 8.26 -11.52 5.41
C VAL A 316 8.93 -11.81 6.76
N SER A 317 9.59 -12.96 6.87
CA SER A 317 10.12 -13.51 8.14
C SER A 317 11.63 -13.78 8.11
N LYS A 318 12.36 -13.17 7.17
CA LYS A 318 13.82 -13.34 7.08
C LYS A 318 14.51 -12.00 6.98
N VAL A 319 15.53 -11.85 7.82
CA VAL A 319 16.45 -10.72 7.82
C VAL A 319 17.76 -11.18 7.21
N ALA A 320 18.30 -10.39 6.29
CA ALA A 320 19.54 -10.70 5.62
C ALA A 320 20.71 -10.78 6.60
N ILE A 321 21.52 -11.82 6.42
CA ILE A 321 22.74 -12.06 7.19
C ILE A 321 23.96 -11.58 6.39
N GLU A 322 23.94 -11.81 5.08
CA GLU A 322 25.07 -11.52 4.20
C GLU A 322 25.20 -10.03 3.92
N VAL A 323 26.45 -9.56 3.84
CA VAL A 323 26.81 -8.23 3.37
C VAL A 323 27.27 -8.36 1.92
N LEU A 324 26.72 -7.55 1.02
CA LEU A 324 27.00 -7.64 -0.40
C LEU A 324 27.88 -6.46 -0.84
N LEU A 325 28.81 -6.72 -1.75
CA LEU A 325 29.57 -5.70 -2.48
C LEU A 325 29.23 -5.81 -3.95
N TRP A 326 28.90 -4.70 -4.58
CA TRP A 326 28.86 -4.57 -6.02
C TRP A 326 30.06 -3.75 -6.51
N ASP A 327 30.69 -4.24 -7.58
CA ASP A 327 31.59 -3.46 -8.42
C ASP A 327 31.30 -3.75 -9.90
N ARG A 328 31.70 -2.84 -10.79
CA ARG A 328 31.38 -2.93 -12.22
C ARG A 328 32.00 -4.16 -12.91
N LYS A 329 33.14 -4.65 -12.41
CA LYS A 329 33.89 -5.75 -13.04
C LYS A 329 33.35 -7.11 -12.63
N ASN A 330 33.05 -7.30 -11.35
CA ASN A 330 32.71 -8.60 -10.77
C ASN A 330 31.20 -8.76 -10.48
N GLY A 331 30.42 -7.68 -10.51
CA GLY A 331 29.01 -7.70 -10.11
C GLY A 331 28.84 -7.86 -8.60
N TRP A 332 27.73 -8.47 -8.17
CA TRP A 332 27.42 -8.68 -6.75
C TRP A 332 28.22 -9.85 -6.16
N GLN A 333 28.89 -9.59 -5.04
CA GLN A 333 29.71 -10.54 -4.31
C GLN A 333 29.32 -10.53 -2.83
N ILE A 334 29.34 -11.72 -2.20
CA ILE A 334 29.15 -11.84 -0.75
C ILE A 334 30.47 -11.53 -0.05
N LEU A 335 30.48 -10.53 0.82
CA LEU A 335 31.63 -10.19 1.64
C LEU A 335 31.70 -11.13 2.86
N LYS A 336 32.82 -11.83 2.99
CA LYS A 336 33.12 -12.59 4.22
C LYS A 336 33.35 -11.63 5.38
N SER A 337 32.71 -11.90 6.51
CA SER A 337 33.08 -11.26 7.75
C SER A 337 34.31 -11.93 8.36
N LEU A 338 35.28 -11.11 8.75
CA LEU A 338 36.60 -11.61 9.17
C LEU A 338 36.78 -11.69 10.70
N ARG A 339 35.79 -11.26 11.50
CA ARG A 339 35.84 -11.30 12.96
C ARG A 339 34.45 -11.49 13.59
N SER A 340 33.82 -10.40 14.01
CA SER A 340 32.56 -10.37 14.72
C SER A 340 31.52 -9.72 13.84
N ASP A 341 30.33 -10.30 13.81
CA ASP A 341 29.22 -9.76 13.02
C ASP A 341 28.20 -9.03 13.89
N PRO A 342 27.73 -7.85 13.44
CA PRO A 342 26.55 -7.25 14.03
C PRO A 342 25.38 -8.20 13.77
N MET A 343 24.49 -8.34 14.75
CA MET A 343 23.27 -9.12 14.56
C MET A 343 22.51 -8.69 13.28
N PRO A 344 21.93 -9.65 12.53
CA PRO A 344 21.09 -9.37 11.37
C PRO A 344 20.01 -8.36 11.71
N ARG A 345 19.88 -7.33 10.88
CA ARG A 345 18.94 -6.23 11.11
C ARG A 345 18.47 -5.56 9.82
N PHE A 346 17.33 -4.90 9.88
CA PHE A 346 16.80 -4.07 8.80
C PHE A 346 16.55 -2.63 9.25
N GLY A 347 16.56 -1.69 8.30
CA GLY A 347 16.32 -0.27 8.52
C GLY A 347 17.32 0.41 9.48
N ALA A 348 18.56 -0.10 9.55
CA ALA A 348 19.64 0.47 10.35
C ALA A 348 20.18 1.78 9.75
N SER A 349 21.04 2.48 10.48
CA SER A 349 21.92 3.51 9.93
C SER A 349 23.26 2.88 9.57
N PHE A 350 23.58 2.83 8.28
CA PHE A 350 24.85 2.32 7.75
C PHE A 350 25.53 3.46 6.99
N VAL A 351 26.48 4.11 7.65
CA VAL A 351 27.06 5.39 7.24
C VAL A 351 28.49 5.16 6.79
N ARG A 352 28.87 5.73 5.64
CA ARG A 352 30.27 5.83 5.19
C ARG A 352 30.83 7.20 5.56
N LEU A 353 31.99 7.22 6.21
CA LEU A 353 32.66 8.44 6.68
C LEU A 353 34.00 8.69 5.96
N GLY A 354 34.75 7.64 5.63
CA GLY A 354 35.98 7.71 4.82
C GLY A 354 35.86 6.87 3.55
N TYR A 355 36.96 6.49 2.89
CA TYR A 355 36.89 5.80 1.57
C TYR A 355 36.13 4.47 1.57
N ASN A 356 36.32 3.66 2.60
CA ASN A 356 35.88 2.27 2.66
C ASN A 356 35.47 1.82 4.07
N HIS A 357 35.08 2.76 4.92
CA HIS A 357 34.75 2.53 6.33
C HIS A 357 33.76 3.56 6.88
N GLY A 358 33.14 3.23 8.01
CA GLY A 358 32.24 4.13 8.72
C GLY A 358 31.54 3.49 9.91
N LEU A 359 30.29 3.90 10.15
CA LEU A 359 29.52 3.52 11.34
C LEU A 359 28.27 2.71 11.00
N LEU A 360 27.88 1.85 11.93
CA LEU A 360 26.62 1.10 11.94
C LEU A 360 25.97 1.20 13.31
N PHE A 361 24.70 1.60 13.37
CA PHE A 361 23.92 1.65 14.60
C PHE A 361 22.42 1.58 14.28
N GLY A 362 21.61 1.31 15.31
CA GLY A 362 20.17 1.10 15.16
C GLY A 362 19.82 -0.12 14.31
N GLY A 363 18.66 -0.04 13.67
CA GLY A 363 18.01 -1.12 12.94
C GLY A 363 17.25 -2.06 13.86
N MET A 364 16.38 -2.87 13.27
CA MET A 364 15.52 -3.80 13.99
C MET A 364 15.91 -5.24 13.73
N ARG A 365 15.92 -6.04 14.80
CA ARG A 365 16.16 -7.48 14.77
C ARG A 365 14.98 -8.22 14.17
N HIS A 366 15.19 -9.49 13.87
CA HIS A 366 14.13 -10.40 13.42
C HIS A 366 12.92 -10.46 14.38
N ASP A 367 13.13 -10.36 15.70
CA ASP A 367 12.04 -10.39 16.68
C ASP A 367 11.35 -9.03 16.91
N GLY A 368 11.53 -8.06 16.00
CA GLY A 368 10.86 -6.76 16.08
C GLY A 368 11.41 -5.82 17.16
N VAL A 369 12.62 -6.05 17.67
CA VAL A 369 13.26 -5.19 18.70
C VAL A 369 14.41 -4.39 18.10
N ILE A 370 14.49 -3.09 18.42
CA ILE A 370 15.53 -2.19 17.92
C ILE A 370 16.89 -2.50 18.56
N CYS A 371 17.90 -2.74 17.73
CA CYS A 371 19.28 -2.93 18.12
C CYS A 371 19.87 -1.67 18.76
N GLN A 372 20.43 -1.82 19.97
CA GLN A 372 21.24 -0.79 20.61
C GLN A 372 22.74 -0.97 20.29
N GLY A 373 23.52 0.07 20.58
CA GLY A 373 24.97 0.05 20.44
C GLY A 373 25.49 0.57 19.10
N LEU A 374 26.80 0.84 19.08
CA LEU A 374 27.53 1.44 17.97
C LEU A 374 28.61 0.49 17.46
N TRP A 375 28.67 0.36 16.14
CA TRP A 375 29.67 -0.45 15.43
C TRP A 375 30.44 0.41 14.45
N ARG A 376 31.73 0.09 14.30
CA ARG A 376 32.59 0.57 13.24
C ARG A 376 32.73 -0.54 12.22
N TRP A 377 32.65 -0.20 10.93
CA TRP A 377 32.87 -1.14 9.84
C TRP A 377 33.97 -0.65 8.92
N ARG A 378 34.75 -1.57 8.35
CA ARG A 378 35.70 -1.28 7.27
C ARG A 378 35.81 -2.44 6.29
N LEU A 379 36.04 -2.14 5.03
CA LEU A 379 36.50 -3.13 4.05
C LEU A 379 37.97 -3.48 4.33
N ILE A 380 38.29 -4.77 4.20
CA ILE A 380 39.66 -5.27 4.30
C ILE A 380 40.15 -5.50 2.88
N ILE A 381 41.19 -4.76 2.49
CA ILE A 381 41.83 -4.87 1.18
C ILE A 381 43.15 -5.62 1.37
N ARG A 382 43.41 -6.63 0.55
CA ARG A 382 44.66 -7.39 0.48
C ARG A 382 45.03 -7.56 -0.99
N ASP A 383 46.28 -7.28 -1.35
CA ASP A 383 46.78 -7.43 -2.72
C ASP A 383 45.87 -6.75 -3.77
N ASN A 384 45.41 -5.52 -3.46
CA ASN A 384 44.46 -4.74 -4.27
C ASN A 384 43.08 -5.39 -4.53
N ILE A 385 42.69 -6.39 -3.72
CA ILE A 385 41.38 -7.04 -3.79
C ILE A 385 40.65 -6.87 -2.45
N VAL A 386 39.33 -6.68 -2.50
CA VAL A 386 38.50 -6.66 -1.28
C VAL A 386 38.37 -8.09 -0.74
N ALA A 387 39.07 -8.38 0.36
CA ALA A 387 39.07 -9.69 1.00
C ALA A 387 37.83 -9.94 1.89
N GLY A 388 37.15 -8.88 2.33
CA GLY A 388 35.97 -8.98 3.19
C GLY A 388 35.65 -7.69 3.94
N ILE A 389 34.77 -7.79 4.92
CA ILE A 389 34.38 -6.69 5.81
C ILE A 389 34.71 -7.03 7.26
N ARG A 390 35.09 -6.03 8.05
CA ARG A 390 35.34 -6.16 9.49
C ARG A 390 34.44 -5.20 10.25
N PHE A 391 33.71 -5.72 11.24
CA PHE A 391 33.02 -4.92 12.23
C PHE A 391 33.75 -4.95 13.58
N LYS A 392 33.69 -3.83 14.32
CA LYS A 392 34.22 -3.68 15.68
C LYS A 392 33.24 -2.84 16.50
N THR A 393 32.84 -3.33 17.67
CA THR A 393 32.04 -2.52 18.61
C THR A 393 32.82 -1.27 19.04
N SER A 394 32.11 -0.20 19.37
CA SER A 394 32.71 1.07 19.76
C SER A 394 32.07 1.60 21.03
N SER A 395 32.90 1.95 22.02
CA SER A 395 32.49 2.63 23.25
C SER A 395 32.77 4.14 23.23
N ALA A 396 33.43 4.59 22.15
CA ALA A 396 33.73 5.96 21.72
C ALA A 396 32.69 7.07 21.95
N LEU A 397 31.47 6.74 22.34
CA LEU A 397 30.32 7.63 22.33
C LEU A 397 30.17 8.35 23.68
N ASP A 398 30.59 9.61 23.73
CA ASP A 398 30.28 10.56 24.80
C ASP A 398 28.85 11.09 24.58
N THR A 399 27.88 10.49 25.27
CA THR A 399 26.45 10.80 25.15
C THR A 399 25.82 10.83 26.52
N SER A 400 25.00 11.84 26.77
CA SER A 400 24.25 11.92 28.02
C SER A 400 23.25 10.75 28.13
N ALA A 401 22.99 10.30 29.36
CA ALA A 401 22.02 9.25 29.64
C ALA A 401 20.62 9.53 29.04
N GLY A 402 20.24 10.82 28.92
CA GLY A 402 18.96 11.22 28.32
C GLY A 402 18.91 11.13 26.79
N VAL A 403 20.04 11.23 26.08
CA VAL A 403 20.09 11.18 24.60
C VAL A 403 20.28 9.76 24.09
N PHE A 404 21.01 8.93 24.83
CA PHE A 404 21.38 7.58 24.41
C PHE A 404 20.20 6.69 23.94
N PRO A 405 19.03 6.68 24.60
CA PRO A 405 17.88 5.88 24.16
C PRO A 405 17.34 6.23 22.77
N TRP A 406 17.64 7.44 22.28
CA TRP A 406 17.14 8.01 21.02
C TRP A 406 18.14 7.93 19.87
N LEU A 407 19.35 7.44 20.11
CA LEU A 407 20.40 7.37 19.07
C LEU A 407 20.18 6.21 18.09
N SER A 408 19.88 5.02 18.61
CA SER A 408 19.67 3.83 17.81
C SER A 408 18.22 3.76 17.33
N ARG A 409 18.04 3.84 16.01
CA ARG A 409 16.73 4.00 15.38
C ARG A 409 16.46 2.99 14.28
N LEU A 410 15.18 2.71 14.05
CA LEU A 410 14.69 2.12 12.82
C LEU A 410 14.25 3.25 11.86
N GLY A 411 14.61 3.15 10.59
CA GLY A 411 14.06 4.01 9.53
C GLY A 411 14.64 5.43 9.48
N ALA A 412 15.61 5.76 10.35
CA ALA A 412 16.28 7.06 10.34
C ALA A 412 17.12 7.26 9.08
N SER A 413 17.12 8.48 8.55
CA SER A 413 18.05 8.91 7.51
C SER A 413 19.26 9.61 8.14
N TYR A 414 20.29 9.90 7.34
CA TYR A 414 21.43 10.67 7.79
C TYR A 414 21.89 11.67 6.74
N SER A 415 22.59 12.71 7.18
CA SER A 415 23.29 13.67 6.32
C SER A 415 24.54 14.19 7.02
N VAL A 416 25.40 14.90 6.30
CA VAL A 416 26.60 15.53 6.86
C VAL A 416 26.59 17.02 6.53
N ILE A 417 26.66 17.86 7.55
CA ILE A 417 26.75 19.33 7.45
C ILE A 417 27.84 19.79 8.42
N ARG A 418 28.77 20.67 8.00
CA ARG A 418 29.92 21.13 8.82
C ARG A 418 30.80 20.00 9.38
N ASN A 419 30.94 18.90 8.65
CA ASN A 419 31.57 17.66 9.14
C ASN A 419 30.90 17.06 10.38
N GLU A 420 29.66 17.41 10.67
CA GLU A 420 28.83 16.78 11.70
C GLU A 420 27.88 15.78 11.05
N LEU A 421 27.83 14.55 11.57
CA LEU A 421 26.90 13.54 11.10
C LEU A 421 25.54 13.73 11.77
N LEU A 422 24.53 14.10 10.99
CA LEU A 422 23.16 14.26 11.45
C LEU A 422 22.39 12.94 11.29
N VAL A 423 21.69 12.53 12.35
CA VAL A 423 20.75 11.40 12.37
C VAL A 423 19.34 11.97 12.46
N ILE A 424 18.51 11.69 11.47
CA ILE A 424 17.24 12.40 11.24
C ILE A 424 16.07 11.41 11.25
N GLY A 425 15.10 11.65 12.14
CA GLY A 425 13.83 10.91 12.18
C GLY A 425 13.93 9.44 12.53
N GLY A 426 12.93 8.66 12.12
CA GLY A 426 12.76 7.25 12.47
C GLY A 426 12.03 7.03 13.79
N VAL A 427 12.11 5.81 14.32
CA VAL A 427 11.58 5.43 15.65
C VAL A 427 12.67 4.77 16.48
N ALA A 428 12.63 4.94 17.81
CA ALA A 428 13.69 4.50 18.72
C ALA A 428 13.22 3.41 19.68
N LYS A 429 14.09 2.94 20.58
CA LYS A 429 13.75 1.91 21.59
C LYS A 429 12.55 2.31 22.44
N GLN A 430 12.45 3.58 22.79
CA GLN A 430 11.32 4.13 23.55
C GLN A 430 10.11 4.51 22.67
N GLY A 431 10.18 4.26 21.36
CA GLY A 431 9.09 4.41 20.41
C GLY A 431 9.13 5.74 19.66
N CYS A 432 8.04 6.51 19.75
CA CYS A 432 7.90 7.84 19.15
C CYS A 432 9.00 8.77 19.66
N ILE A 433 9.76 9.40 18.75
CA ILE A 433 10.87 10.28 19.09
C ILE A 433 10.33 11.67 19.44
N PRO A 434 10.57 12.20 20.66
CA PRO A 434 10.15 13.55 21.02
C PRO A 434 10.87 14.61 20.20
N LYS A 435 10.26 15.81 20.08
CA LYS A 435 10.79 16.96 19.32
C LYS A 435 12.27 17.24 19.57
N ASP A 436 12.68 17.15 20.83
CA ASP A 436 14.03 17.50 21.28
C ASP A 436 15.10 16.49 20.84
N TYR A 437 14.69 15.33 20.31
CA TYR A 437 15.58 14.26 19.86
C TYR A 437 15.36 13.90 18.38
N GLU A 438 14.48 14.59 17.65
CA GLU A 438 14.19 14.28 16.24
C GLU A 438 15.44 14.30 15.36
N ILE A 439 16.37 15.23 15.64
CA ILE A 439 17.67 15.32 14.98
C ILE A 439 18.78 15.27 16.04
N LEU A 440 19.73 14.37 15.84
CA LEU A 440 20.96 14.28 16.62
C LEU A 440 22.16 14.59 15.74
N SER A 441 23.09 15.37 16.24
CA SER A 441 24.42 15.59 15.65
C SER A 441 25.44 14.71 16.35
N ILE A 442 26.23 13.97 15.58
CA ILE A 442 27.40 13.21 16.03
C ILE A 442 28.65 13.95 15.55
N LEU A 443 29.35 14.55 16.51
CA LEU A 443 30.60 15.28 16.33
C LEU A 443 31.79 14.39 16.70
N GLY A 444 32.86 14.42 15.93
CA GLY A 444 34.09 13.74 16.29
C GLY A 444 35.22 14.04 15.31
N SER A 445 36.44 13.62 15.66
CA SER A 445 37.56 13.63 14.71
C SER A 445 37.34 12.54 13.67
N PHE A 446 36.61 12.89 12.62
CA PHE A 446 36.52 12.10 11.39
C PHE A 446 37.81 12.22 10.54
N SER A 447 38.80 12.99 10.99
CA SER A 447 40.08 13.19 10.30
C SER A 447 41.17 12.20 10.74
N ALA A 448 40.96 11.45 11.83
CA ALA A 448 41.93 10.49 12.38
C ALA A 448 41.75 9.04 11.87
N PHE A 449 41.19 8.84 10.69
CA PHE A 449 40.83 7.50 10.16
C PHE A 449 42.00 6.62 9.69
N GLY A 450 43.24 7.11 9.75
CA GLY A 450 44.43 6.31 9.41
C GLY A 450 44.64 5.10 10.34
N GLU A 451 44.09 5.13 11.56
CA GLU A 451 44.31 4.11 12.59
C GLU A 451 42.98 3.47 13.06
N PHE A 452 42.40 2.58 12.26
CA PHE A 452 41.16 1.86 12.60
C PHE A 452 41.20 1.15 13.97
N GLU A 453 42.39 0.84 14.48
CA GLU A 453 42.53 0.20 15.79
C GLU A 453 42.31 1.16 16.96
N LYS A 454 42.61 2.46 16.80
CA LYS A 454 42.40 3.50 17.82
C LYS A 454 40.91 3.78 17.99
N GLU A 455 40.49 4.05 19.22
CA GLU A 455 39.09 4.38 19.50
C GLU A 455 38.77 5.83 19.13
N MET A 456 37.58 6.04 18.58
CA MET A 456 37.10 7.39 18.24
C MET A 456 36.67 8.12 19.51
N GLN A 457 36.64 9.45 19.47
CA GLN A 457 35.91 10.25 20.46
C GLN A 457 34.76 10.93 19.72
N LEU A 458 33.56 10.43 19.97
CA LEU A 458 32.32 10.93 19.37
C LEU A 458 31.50 11.61 20.46
N ARG A 459 30.98 12.79 20.18
CA ARG A 459 30.04 13.51 21.05
C ARG A 459 28.70 13.57 20.35
N VAL A 460 27.63 13.30 21.09
CA VAL A 460 26.26 13.43 20.55
C VAL A 460 25.58 14.64 21.17
N ALA A 461 24.99 15.47 20.32
CA ALA A 461 24.21 16.63 20.70
C ALA A 461 22.84 16.62 20.04
N CYS A 462 21.83 17.16 20.72
CA CYS A 462 20.53 17.44 20.11
C CYS A 462 20.65 18.63 19.16
N VAL A 463 19.95 18.55 18.03
CA VAL A 463 19.83 19.64 17.08
C VAL A 463 18.40 20.13 17.10
N HIS A 464 18.21 21.42 17.36
CA HIS A 464 16.91 22.08 17.34
C HIS A 464 16.93 23.13 16.23
N PRO A 465 16.53 22.77 15.00
CA PRO A 465 16.52 23.72 13.91
C PRO A 465 15.58 24.87 14.25
N LYS A 466 16.06 26.10 14.07
CA LYS A 466 15.18 27.27 14.12
C LYS A 466 14.11 27.14 13.03
N MET A 467 12.85 27.30 13.42
CA MET A 467 11.68 27.32 12.53
C MET A 467 10.97 28.66 12.67
N ASP A 468 10.56 29.23 11.54
CA ASP A 468 9.64 30.37 11.56
C ASP A 468 8.25 29.90 12.03
N PRO A 469 7.42 30.77 12.66
CA PRO A 469 6.16 30.37 13.28
C PRO A 469 5.17 29.64 12.35
N ASP A 470 5.17 30.00 11.06
CA ASP A 470 4.24 29.46 10.05
C ASP A 470 4.75 28.16 9.40
N VAL A 471 5.95 27.69 9.76
CA VAL A 471 6.53 26.49 9.16
C VAL A 471 5.98 25.23 9.84
N PRO A 472 5.38 24.29 9.10
CA PRO A 472 4.88 23.05 9.69
C PRO A 472 6.04 22.17 10.17
N ARG A 473 5.85 21.53 11.32
CA ARG A 473 6.76 20.48 11.83
C ARG A 473 6.68 19.24 10.92
N PRO A 474 7.81 18.73 10.39
CA PRO A 474 7.78 17.53 9.55
C PRO A 474 7.47 16.27 10.36
N LEU A 475 6.75 15.31 9.76
CA LEU A 475 6.74 13.93 10.25
C LEU A 475 7.94 13.20 9.65
N LEU A 476 8.96 12.94 10.47
CA LEU A 476 10.21 12.33 10.03
C LEU A 476 10.15 10.79 10.00
N VAL A 477 9.08 10.23 9.46
CA VAL A 477 8.88 8.79 9.23
C VAL A 477 8.75 8.51 7.74
N GLY A 478 9.57 7.58 7.21
CA GLY A 478 9.63 7.27 5.79
C GLY A 478 10.05 8.45 4.89
N HIS A 479 10.59 9.52 5.45
CA HIS A 479 11.14 10.64 4.69
C HIS A 479 12.43 10.23 3.95
N SER A 480 12.74 10.95 2.89
CA SER A 480 13.99 10.82 2.15
C SER A 480 14.86 12.06 2.40
N THR A 481 16.16 11.83 2.57
CA THR A 481 17.14 12.88 2.84
C THR A 481 18.29 12.79 1.85
N HIS A 482 18.75 13.93 1.34
CA HIS A 482 19.95 13.98 0.51
C HIS A 482 20.69 15.32 0.69
N ARG A 483 22.02 15.27 0.68
CA ARG A 483 22.88 16.47 0.75
C ARG A 483 22.89 17.19 -0.59
N THR A 484 22.73 18.50 -0.58
CA THR A 484 22.83 19.37 -1.77
C THR A 484 24.28 19.68 -2.11
N ALA A 485 24.55 20.21 -3.32
CA ALA A 485 25.90 20.67 -3.70
C ALA A 485 26.44 21.81 -2.81
N LYS A 486 25.55 22.64 -2.24
CA LYS A 486 25.88 23.75 -1.34
C LYS A 486 25.92 23.35 0.14
N GLU A 487 26.24 22.09 0.45
CA GLU A 487 26.47 21.64 1.84
C GLU A 487 25.25 21.73 2.78
N THR A 488 24.05 21.94 2.22
CA THR A 488 22.76 21.85 2.94
C THR A 488 22.13 20.46 2.74
N THR A 489 21.03 20.18 3.44
CA THR A 489 20.34 18.89 3.40
C THR A 489 18.88 19.07 3.04
N LEU A 490 18.43 18.45 1.94
CA LEU A 490 17.01 18.38 1.59
C LEU A 490 16.35 17.22 2.34
N ILE A 491 15.23 17.50 2.99
CA ILE A 491 14.32 16.52 3.59
C ILE A 491 13.01 16.61 2.82
N ALA A 492 12.63 15.53 2.14
CA ALA A 492 11.45 15.46 1.29
C ALA A 492 10.66 14.17 1.51
N GLY A 493 9.36 14.22 1.23
CA GLY A 493 8.44 13.13 1.55
C GLY A 493 8.33 12.90 3.06
N GLY A 494 7.83 11.74 3.43
CA GLY A 494 7.49 11.35 4.80
C GLY A 494 6.00 11.46 5.08
N GLY A 495 5.52 10.55 5.93
CA GLY A 495 4.10 10.35 6.17
C GLY A 495 3.84 9.05 6.92
N ALA A 496 2.59 8.92 7.38
CA ALA A 496 2.06 7.73 8.01
C ALA A 496 0.54 7.69 7.78
N VAL A 497 -0.03 6.48 7.66
CA VAL A 497 -1.48 6.27 7.67
C VAL A 497 -2.09 6.64 9.03
N CYS A 498 -1.28 6.64 10.09
CA CYS A 498 -1.66 7.01 11.46
C CYS A 498 -2.83 6.14 11.98
N PHE A 499 -2.73 4.82 11.77
CA PHE A 499 -3.76 3.85 12.14
C PHE A 499 -5.13 4.24 11.52
N SER A 500 -6.23 3.98 12.21
CA SER A 500 -7.57 4.37 11.74
C SER A 500 -7.90 5.86 11.95
N PHE A 501 -6.95 6.67 12.44
CA PHE A 501 -7.20 8.10 12.70
C PHE A 501 -7.27 8.94 11.43
N GLY A 502 -6.56 8.52 10.37
CA GLY A 502 -6.50 9.16 9.06
C GLY A 502 -5.07 9.49 8.66
N ALA A 503 -4.74 9.38 7.38
CA ALA A 503 -3.36 9.54 6.91
C ALA A 503 -2.83 10.97 7.06
N PHE A 504 -1.58 11.09 7.50
CA PHE A 504 -0.80 12.33 7.49
C PHE A 504 0.34 12.23 6.48
N TRP A 505 0.49 13.27 5.66
CA TRP A 505 1.57 13.38 4.68
C TRP A 505 2.27 14.72 4.81
N ASN A 506 3.60 14.71 4.73
CA ASN A 506 4.38 15.94 4.72
C ASN A 506 3.98 16.83 3.54
N ALA A 507 3.60 18.07 3.84
CA ALA A 507 2.99 18.99 2.89
C ALA A 507 3.99 19.65 1.91
N GLY A 508 5.28 19.55 2.21
CA GLY A 508 6.34 20.17 1.42
C GLY A 508 7.68 19.50 1.68
N CYS A 509 8.75 20.23 1.37
CA CYS A 509 10.11 19.85 1.72
C CYS A 509 10.74 20.87 2.68
N TRP A 510 11.76 20.41 3.41
CA TRP A 510 12.55 21.24 4.30
C TRP A 510 14.00 21.19 3.87
N LEU A 511 14.60 22.35 3.72
CA LEU A 511 16.05 22.49 3.61
C LEU A 511 16.61 22.73 5.01
N LEU A 512 17.41 21.79 5.50
CA LEU A 512 18.16 21.89 6.74
C LEU A 512 19.56 22.42 6.43
N TYR A 513 19.94 23.52 7.08
CA TYR A 513 21.20 24.21 6.80
C TYR A 513 21.83 24.81 8.06
N ASP A 514 23.11 25.17 7.95
CA ASP A 514 23.84 25.92 8.97
C ASP A 514 23.40 27.40 8.96
N ARG A 515 22.84 27.84 10.07
CA ARG A 515 22.25 29.18 10.25
C ARG A 515 23.27 30.30 10.05
N GLU A 516 24.53 30.09 10.43
CA GLU A 516 25.58 31.10 10.28
C GLU A 516 25.98 31.27 8.81
N ALA A 517 26.04 30.16 8.06
CA ALA A 517 26.31 30.19 6.63
C ALA A 517 25.13 30.76 5.80
N GLY A 518 23.91 30.67 6.35
CA GLY A 518 22.69 31.14 5.70
C GLY A 518 22.20 30.22 4.58
N VAL A 519 21.12 30.62 3.90
CA VAL A 519 20.58 29.88 2.75
C VAL A 519 21.08 30.52 1.47
N GLY A 520 21.91 29.81 0.71
CA GLY A 520 22.39 30.29 -0.58
C GLY A 520 21.32 30.29 -1.69
N SER A 521 20.32 29.41 -1.60
CA SER A 521 19.18 29.33 -2.55
C SER A 521 17.98 28.59 -1.94
N HIS A 522 16.76 29.00 -2.29
CA HIS A 522 15.52 28.32 -1.91
C HIS A 522 15.33 27.03 -2.71
N TRP A 523 15.04 25.89 -2.07
CA TRP A 523 14.76 24.63 -2.76
C TRP A 523 13.28 24.36 -2.82
N ALA A 524 12.70 24.07 -3.98
CA ALA A 524 11.29 23.74 -4.12
C ALA A 524 11.11 22.53 -5.04
N LEU A 525 9.92 21.93 -5.00
CA LEU A 525 9.52 20.97 -6.01
C LEU A 525 9.52 21.70 -7.36
N VAL A 526 10.29 21.17 -8.32
CA VAL A 526 10.25 21.65 -9.70
C VAL A 526 8.85 21.34 -10.21
N PRO A 527 8.04 22.35 -10.58
CA PRO A 527 6.73 22.10 -11.16
C PRO A 527 6.95 21.17 -12.34
N SER A 528 6.20 20.09 -12.40
CA SER A 528 6.18 19.29 -13.62
C SER A 528 5.77 20.25 -14.73
N THR A 529 6.72 20.74 -15.53
CA THR A 529 6.37 21.43 -16.76
C THR A 529 5.67 20.35 -17.56
N SER A 530 4.35 20.46 -17.63
CA SER A 530 3.52 19.89 -18.68
C SER A 530 3.91 20.53 -20.02
N LYS A 531 5.19 20.40 -20.39
CA LYS A 531 5.62 20.30 -21.77
C LYS A 531 5.21 18.87 -22.13
N THR A 532 4.31 18.63 -23.09
CA THR A 532 4.51 19.06 -24.49
C THR A 532 6.00 19.10 -24.83
N SER A 533 6.77 18.09 -24.39
CA SER A 533 7.94 17.69 -25.13
C SER A 533 7.40 17.09 -26.41
N LEU A 534 7.49 17.89 -27.47
CA LEU A 534 7.80 17.40 -28.81
C LEU A 534 8.99 16.45 -28.63
N ILE A 535 8.69 15.17 -28.37
CA ILE A 535 9.66 14.09 -28.44
C ILE A 535 9.98 13.99 -29.92
N ASP A 536 11.22 14.29 -30.27
CA ASP A 536 11.78 13.86 -31.54
C ASP A 536 11.56 12.36 -31.63
N GLN A 537 10.73 12.01 -32.62
CA GLN A 537 10.20 10.69 -32.86
C GLN A 537 11.36 9.70 -33.03
N LYS A 538 11.63 8.91 -32.01
CA LYS A 538 11.76 7.47 -32.26
C LYS A 538 10.46 6.84 -31.79
N GLU A 539 9.63 6.55 -32.78
CA GLU A 539 8.33 5.87 -32.72
C GLU A 539 8.25 4.82 -31.61
N SER A 540 7.91 5.24 -30.38
CA SER A 540 7.09 4.39 -29.52
C SER A 540 5.67 4.67 -29.98
N SER A 541 5.10 3.72 -30.71
CA SER A 541 3.75 3.77 -31.27
C SER A 541 2.80 4.46 -30.29
N VAL A 542 2.28 5.63 -30.69
CA VAL A 542 1.02 6.12 -30.14
C VAL A 542 0.08 4.92 -30.27
N GLN A 543 -0.37 4.34 -29.16
CA GLN A 543 -1.38 3.30 -29.21
C GLN A 543 -2.67 3.98 -29.66
N ILE A 544 -2.82 4.12 -30.98
CA ILE A 544 -4.03 4.62 -31.63
C ILE A 544 -5.10 3.61 -31.26
N PRO A 545 -6.15 4.02 -30.51
CA PRO A 545 -7.19 3.08 -30.14
C PRO A 545 -7.83 2.51 -31.40
N VAL A 546 -8.02 1.20 -31.43
CA VAL A 546 -8.57 0.51 -32.60
C VAL A 546 -10.05 0.86 -32.70
N ALA A 547 -10.45 1.48 -33.81
CA ALA A 547 -11.87 1.73 -34.08
C ALA A 547 -12.60 0.39 -34.29
N LEU A 548 -13.72 0.18 -33.60
CA LEU A 548 -14.49 -1.05 -33.79
C LEU A 548 -15.11 -1.14 -35.19
N LYS A 549 -15.10 -2.36 -35.74
CA LYS A 549 -15.80 -2.66 -37.00
C LYS A 549 -17.31 -2.60 -36.79
N CYS A 550 -17.99 -1.98 -37.74
CA CYS A 550 -19.44 -1.89 -37.79
C CYS A 550 -20.03 -2.90 -38.77
N ILE A 551 -21.06 -3.62 -38.34
CA ILE A 551 -21.92 -4.46 -39.17
C ILE A 551 -23.22 -3.68 -39.38
N ARG A 552 -23.50 -3.34 -40.63
CA ARG A 552 -24.73 -2.64 -41.02
C ARG A 552 -25.76 -3.69 -41.42
N GLN A 553 -26.97 -3.58 -40.89
CA GLN A 553 -28.06 -4.54 -41.13
C GLN A 553 -27.59 -5.98 -40.88
N PRO A 554 -27.20 -6.32 -39.63
CA PRO A 554 -26.66 -7.63 -39.33
C PRO A 554 -27.64 -8.74 -39.71
N THR A 555 -27.10 -9.90 -40.06
CA THR A 555 -27.83 -11.16 -40.26
C THR A 555 -27.62 -12.12 -39.08
N GLU A 556 -28.40 -13.20 -38.99
CA GLU A 556 -28.21 -14.19 -37.93
C GLU A 556 -26.82 -14.83 -38.04
N GLN A 557 -26.33 -15.06 -39.25
CA GLN A 557 -25.00 -15.61 -39.52
C GLN A 557 -23.89 -14.68 -39.02
N ASP A 558 -24.05 -13.36 -39.19
CA ASP A 558 -23.11 -12.38 -38.62
C ASP A 558 -23.10 -12.49 -37.10
N LEU A 559 -24.27 -12.66 -36.47
CA LEU A 559 -24.37 -12.79 -35.02
C LEU A 559 -23.66 -14.06 -34.51
N TYR A 560 -23.87 -15.21 -35.16
CA TYR A 560 -23.13 -16.43 -34.83
C TYR A 560 -21.63 -16.23 -34.94
N LYS A 561 -21.18 -15.59 -36.03
CA LYS A 561 -19.78 -15.34 -36.30
C LYS A 561 -19.14 -14.44 -35.24
N ILE A 562 -19.79 -13.35 -34.82
CA ILE A 562 -19.20 -12.44 -33.82
C ILE A 562 -19.15 -13.07 -32.42
N ILE A 563 -20.12 -13.94 -32.09
CA ILE A 563 -20.13 -14.71 -30.85
C ILE A 563 -18.98 -15.73 -30.86
N GLU A 564 -18.80 -16.43 -31.98
CA GLU A 564 -17.70 -17.40 -32.16
C GLU A 564 -16.33 -16.71 -32.13
N GLU A 565 -16.16 -15.60 -32.84
CA GLU A 565 -14.93 -14.80 -32.85
C GLU A 565 -14.64 -14.14 -31.48
N SER A 566 -15.63 -14.02 -30.59
CA SER A 566 -15.50 -13.37 -29.27
C SER A 566 -14.86 -11.98 -29.33
N THR A 567 -15.21 -11.19 -30.36
CA THR A 567 -14.71 -9.82 -30.53
C THR A 567 -15.84 -8.80 -30.63
N PRO A 568 -15.67 -7.59 -30.07
CA PRO A 568 -16.72 -6.59 -30.03
C PRO A 568 -17.03 -6.03 -31.43
N ARG A 569 -18.31 -5.75 -31.67
CA ARG A 569 -18.80 -5.21 -32.95
C ARG A 569 -19.91 -4.20 -32.72
N LEU A 570 -19.85 -3.10 -33.46
CA LEU A 570 -20.95 -2.15 -33.56
C LEU A 570 -22.00 -2.69 -34.53
N LEU A 571 -23.25 -2.76 -34.12
CA LEU A 571 -24.39 -3.21 -34.91
C LEU A 571 -25.27 -1.99 -35.21
N SER A 572 -25.54 -1.74 -36.48
CA SER A 572 -26.39 -0.62 -36.92
C SER A 572 -27.49 -1.10 -37.86
N GLY A 573 -28.59 -0.34 -37.94
CA GLY A 573 -29.73 -0.69 -38.77
C GLY A 573 -30.67 -1.75 -38.16
N LEU A 574 -30.61 -1.92 -36.84
CA LEU A 574 -31.53 -2.78 -36.09
C LEU A 574 -32.91 -2.10 -35.93
N LYS A 575 -33.98 -2.90 -35.95
CA LYS A 575 -35.36 -2.44 -35.74
C LYS A 575 -35.71 -2.46 -34.25
N LEU A 576 -35.28 -1.42 -33.52
CA LEU A 576 -35.45 -1.33 -32.06
C LEU A 576 -36.86 -0.90 -31.58
N GLY A 577 -37.81 -0.71 -32.50
CA GLY A 577 -39.14 -0.19 -32.18
C GLY A 577 -39.18 1.33 -32.00
N PRO A 578 -40.33 1.90 -31.58
CA PRO A 578 -40.51 3.35 -31.49
C PRO A 578 -39.76 4.01 -30.31
N CYS A 579 -39.15 3.24 -29.40
CA CYS A 579 -38.42 3.75 -28.23
C CYS A 579 -37.36 4.82 -28.58
N VAL A 580 -36.65 4.68 -29.69
CA VAL A 580 -35.60 5.61 -30.13
C VAL A 580 -36.14 7.01 -30.36
N SER A 581 -37.38 7.11 -30.87
CA SER A 581 -38.08 8.38 -31.07
C SER A 581 -38.90 8.81 -29.86
N LEU A 582 -39.53 7.87 -29.15
CA LEU A 582 -40.51 8.18 -28.10
C LEU A 582 -39.88 8.54 -26.77
N TRP A 583 -38.73 7.95 -26.39
CA TRP A 583 -38.19 8.06 -25.03
C TRP A 583 -37.51 9.42 -24.73
N THR A 584 -38.22 10.51 -24.97
CA THR A 584 -37.91 11.84 -24.44
C THR A 584 -38.20 11.89 -22.93
N PRO A 585 -37.54 12.79 -22.17
CA PRO A 585 -37.88 12.99 -20.75
C PRO A 585 -39.39 13.21 -20.54
N SER A 586 -40.02 14.07 -21.36
CA SER A 586 -41.45 14.36 -21.31
C SER A 586 -42.33 13.13 -21.51
N TYR A 587 -41.99 12.26 -22.47
CA TYR A 587 -42.72 11.02 -22.68
C TYR A 587 -42.58 10.08 -21.47
N LEU A 588 -41.36 9.87 -20.97
CA LEU A 588 -41.12 8.99 -19.83
C LEU A 588 -41.82 9.50 -18.56
N HIS A 589 -41.92 10.82 -18.38
CA HIS A 589 -42.75 11.42 -17.34
C HIS A 589 -44.25 11.06 -17.48
N SER A 590 -44.77 11.02 -18.71
CA SER A 590 -46.18 10.67 -18.95
C SER A 590 -46.49 9.18 -18.77
N GLN A 591 -45.51 8.30 -19.00
CA GLN A 591 -45.69 6.84 -18.93
C GLN A 591 -45.46 6.23 -17.55
N LEU A 592 -44.84 6.97 -16.63
CA LEU A 592 -44.47 6.46 -15.30
C LEU A 592 -45.11 7.31 -14.20
N PRO A 593 -45.63 6.71 -13.11
CA PRO A 593 -46.17 7.46 -11.99
C PRO A 593 -45.15 8.41 -11.36
N ALA A 594 -45.60 9.58 -10.90
CA ALA A 594 -44.74 10.59 -10.28
C ALA A 594 -44.04 10.10 -9.00
N ASP A 595 -44.64 9.15 -8.29
CA ASP A 595 -44.14 8.54 -7.06
C ASP A 595 -43.31 7.26 -7.30
N HIS A 596 -43.14 6.81 -8.55
CA HIS A 596 -42.32 5.65 -8.87
C HIS A 596 -40.87 5.86 -8.41
N LYS A 597 -40.36 5.03 -7.51
CA LYS A 597 -39.04 5.21 -6.89
C LYS A 597 -37.97 4.39 -7.60
N VAL A 598 -36.80 5.00 -7.79
CA VAL A 598 -35.60 4.36 -8.32
C VAL A 598 -34.42 4.52 -7.39
N VAL A 599 -33.50 3.57 -7.44
CA VAL A 599 -32.20 3.65 -6.75
C VAL A 599 -31.14 4.09 -7.76
N VAL A 600 -30.55 5.26 -7.52
CA VAL A 600 -29.53 5.85 -8.40
C VAL A 600 -28.19 5.94 -7.69
N HIS A 601 -27.12 5.84 -8.46
CA HIS A 601 -25.77 6.16 -8.00
C HIS A 601 -25.61 7.67 -8.17
N ALA A 602 -25.41 8.38 -7.07
CA ALA A 602 -25.11 9.81 -7.06
C ALA A 602 -23.65 10.03 -6.69
N ALA A 603 -22.86 10.53 -7.63
CA ALA A 603 -21.42 10.71 -7.49
C ALA A 603 -21.04 12.17 -7.22
N GLY A 604 -19.96 12.38 -6.46
CA GLY A 604 -19.40 13.72 -6.25
C GLY A 604 -18.54 14.23 -7.43
N SER A 605 -18.29 13.38 -8.43
CA SER A 605 -17.49 13.72 -9.62
C SER A 605 -17.95 12.92 -10.84
N ARG A 606 -17.58 13.40 -12.04
CA ARG A 606 -17.93 12.79 -13.33
C ARG A 606 -17.44 11.35 -13.49
N ILE A 607 -16.26 11.00 -12.96
CA ILE A 607 -15.72 9.64 -13.08
C ILE A 607 -15.95 8.89 -11.77
N MET A 608 -16.84 7.90 -11.79
CA MET A 608 -17.08 7.07 -10.61
C MET A 608 -15.96 6.05 -10.39
N ASN A 609 -15.63 5.81 -9.12
CA ASN A 609 -14.65 4.82 -8.71
C ASN A 609 -15.27 3.83 -7.69
N PHE A 610 -15.44 2.58 -8.13
CA PHE A 610 -16.02 1.53 -7.29
C PHE A 610 -15.23 1.22 -6.02
N GLN A 611 -13.90 1.34 -6.06
CA GLN A 611 -13.04 0.99 -4.92
C GLN A 611 -13.05 2.06 -3.85
N ARG A 612 -13.00 3.33 -4.25
CA ARG A 612 -13.15 4.47 -3.33
C ARG A 612 -14.59 4.64 -2.84
N LYS A 613 -15.56 4.08 -3.57
CA LYS A 613 -17.00 4.28 -3.35
C LYS A 613 -17.33 5.78 -3.24
N ASP A 614 -16.88 6.54 -4.23
CA ASP A 614 -17.09 7.99 -4.33
C ASP A 614 -18.49 8.39 -4.86
N PHE A 615 -19.44 7.45 -4.71
CA PHE A 615 -20.85 7.61 -5.01
C PHE A 615 -21.69 7.01 -3.88
N SER A 616 -22.92 7.49 -3.78
CA SER A 616 -23.92 7.00 -2.83
C SER A 616 -25.12 6.40 -3.55
N TYR A 617 -25.77 5.41 -2.94
CA TYR A 617 -27.05 4.90 -3.42
C TYR A 617 -28.17 5.77 -2.86
N VAL A 618 -28.92 6.43 -3.74
CA VAL A 618 -30.00 7.35 -3.37
C VAL A 618 -31.29 6.83 -3.95
N THR A 619 -32.30 6.65 -3.09
CA THR A 619 -33.67 6.36 -3.52
C THR A 619 -34.39 7.67 -3.78
N ILE A 620 -34.81 7.91 -5.02
CA ILE A 620 -35.47 9.15 -5.45
C ILE A 620 -36.66 8.84 -6.35
N ALA A 621 -37.63 9.76 -6.43
CA ALA A 621 -38.71 9.65 -7.40
C ALA A 621 -38.13 9.74 -8.83
N PHE A 622 -38.60 8.88 -9.73
CA PHE A 622 -38.13 8.78 -11.11
C PHE A 622 -38.27 10.10 -11.86
N HIS A 623 -39.38 10.81 -11.63
CA HIS A 623 -39.61 12.13 -12.21
C HIS A 623 -38.56 13.14 -11.75
N GLU A 624 -38.25 13.17 -10.46
CA GLU A 624 -37.22 14.07 -9.93
C GLU A 624 -35.83 13.70 -10.47
N PHE A 625 -35.52 12.41 -10.57
CA PHE A 625 -34.27 11.93 -11.17
C PHE A 625 -34.11 12.39 -12.62
N LEU A 626 -35.14 12.21 -13.47
CA LEU A 626 -35.08 12.65 -14.86
C LEU A 626 -34.93 14.17 -14.98
N ARG A 627 -35.67 14.93 -14.17
CA ARG A 627 -35.55 16.39 -14.12
C ARG A 627 -34.13 16.84 -13.77
N GLN A 628 -33.49 16.18 -12.80
CA GLN A 628 -32.08 16.47 -12.46
C GLN A 628 -31.13 16.13 -13.60
N CYS A 629 -31.34 15.01 -14.29
CA CYS A 629 -30.53 14.62 -15.44
C CYS A 629 -30.61 15.63 -16.59
N GLU A 630 -31.75 16.29 -16.75
CA GLU A 630 -31.99 17.24 -17.83
C GLU A 630 -31.55 18.67 -17.47
N ALA A 631 -31.94 19.15 -16.28
CA ALA A 631 -31.78 20.55 -15.89
C ALA A 631 -30.40 20.89 -15.31
N ASN A 632 -29.67 19.91 -14.75
CA ASN A 632 -28.39 20.14 -14.10
C ASN A 632 -27.22 19.57 -14.93
N PRO A 633 -26.40 20.41 -15.59
CA PRO A 633 -25.22 19.96 -16.32
C PRO A 633 -24.22 19.15 -15.49
N ASN A 634 -24.19 19.35 -14.17
CA ASN A 634 -23.31 18.65 -13.23
C ASN A 634 -24.03 17.51 -12.48
N ALA A 635 -25.16 17.02 -13.00
CA ALA A 635 -25.83 15.85 -12.44
C ALA A 635 -25.04 14.58 -12.75
N HIS A 636 -24.14 14.18 -11.85
CA HIS A 636 -23.39 12.92 -11.94
C HIS A 636 -24.24 11.75 -11.41
N LEU A 637 -25.29 11.40 -12.16
CA LEU A 637 -26.30 10.44 -11.74
C LEU A 637 -26.33 9.24 -12.68
N TYR A 638 -26.41 8.03 -12.10
CA TYR A 638 -26.48 6.78 -12.85
C TYR A 638 -27.52 5.81 -12.27
N LEU A 639 -28.54 5.51 -13.06
CA LEU A 639 -29.50 4.44 -12.81
C LEU A 639 -29.04 3.18 -13.55
N ARG A 640 -28.96 2.06 -12.82
CA ARG A 640 -28.96 0.70 -13.34
C ARG A 640 -30.16 -0.01 -12.75
N SER A 641 -31.13 -0.40 -13.58
CA SER A 641 -32.32 -1.08 -13.08
C SER A 641 -31.96 -2.44 -12.46
N ILE A 642 -32.74 -2.82 -11.46
CA ILE A 642 -32.72 -4.12 -10.79
C ILE A 642 -34.14 -4.67 -10.81
N SER A 643 -34.33 -5.97 -10.52
CA SER A 643 -35.67 -6.55 -10.46
C SER A 643 -36.58 -5.75 -9.53
N ALA A 644 -37.74 -5.32 -10.02
CA ALA A 644 -38.70 -4.51 -9.26
C ALA A 644 -39.32 -5.30 -8.10
N THR A 645 -39.45 -6.62 -8.25
CA THR A 645 -40.11 -7.50 -7.27
C THR A 645 -39.12 -8.19 -6.35
N LYS A 646 -37.98 -8.68 -6.88
CA LYS A 646 -37.01 -9.47 -6.10
C LYS A 646 -35.54 -9.09 -6.41
N PRO A 647 -35.09 -7.87 -6.06
CA PRO A 647 -33.75 -7.38 -6.39
C PRO A 647 -32.59 -8.29 -5.99
N ALA A 648 -32.72 -9.06 -4.90
CA ALA A 648 -31.66 -9.94 -4.37
C ALA A 648 -31.76 -11.40 -4.85
N GLN A 649 -32.80 -11.77 -5.62
CA GLN A 649 -33.09 -13.15 -5.99
C GLN A 649 -33.27 -13.36 -7.49
N SER A 650 -33.74 -12.34 -8.22
CA SER A 650 -34.08 -12.43 -9.63
C SER A 650 -33.28 -11.41 -10.45
N PRO A 651 -32.69 -11.80 -11.59
CA PRO A 651 -32.09 -10.85 -12.52
C PRO A 651 -33.11 -9.81 -12.98
N ALA A 652 -32.64 -8.62 -13.34
CA ALA A 652 -33.49 -7.59 -13.93
C ALA A 652 -34.08 -8.09 -15.25
N ASN A 653 -35.36 -7.80 -15.48
CA ASN A 653 -36.05 -8.08 -16.72
C ASN A 653 -36.83 -6.84 -17.10
N PHE A 654 -36.34 -6.11 -18.11
CA PHE A 654 -36.91 -4.85 -18.56
C PHE A 654 -38.42 -4.92 -18.83
N THR A 655 -38.89 -5.97 -19.51
CA THR A 655 -40.32 -6.15 -19.82
C THR A 655 -41.19 -6.25 -18.57
N ASN A 656 -40.70 -6.97 -17.54
CA ASN A 656 -41.43 -7.15 -16.29
C ASN A 656 -41.29 -5.95 -15.34
N ASP A 657 -40.10 -5.35 -15.30
CA ASP A 657 -39.75 -4.29 -14.35
C ASP A 657 -40.26 -2.91 -14.82
N TRP A 658 -40.46 -2.72 -16.13
CA TRP A 658 -40.87 -1.45 -16.76
C TRP A 658 -42.02 -1.63 -17.77
N PRO A 659 -43.17 -2.20 -17.38
CA PRO A 659 -44.21 -2.64 -18.32
C PRO A 659 -44.88 -1.51 -19.11
N SER A 660 -44.87 -0.27 -18.62
CA SER A 660 -45.49 0.87 -19.34
C SER A 660 -44.69 1.35 -20.54
N ILE A 661 -43.36 1.19 -20.52
CA ILE A 661 -42.46 1.60 -21.61
C ILE A 661 -41.88 0.40 -22.36
N ALA A 662 -42.07 -0.82 -21.85
CA ALA A 662 -41.60 -2.05 -22.48
C ALA A 662 -42.12 -2.28 -23.92
N PRO A 663 -43.39 -1.97 -24.25
CA PRO A 663 -43.90 -2.14 -25.61
C PRO A 663 -43.19 -1.29 -26.68
N ASP A 664 -42.45 -0.25 -26.27
CA ASP A 664 -41.76 0.64 -27.22
C ASP A 664 -40.43 0.05 -27.72
N PHE A 665 -39.84 -0.88 -26.97
CA PHE A 665 -38.57 -1.51 -27.31
C PHE A 665 -38.81 -2.88 -27.93
N HIS A 666 -38.45 -3.01 -29.20
CA HIS A 666 -38.51 -4.27 -29.92
C HIS A 666 -37.10 -4.81 -30.12
N LEU A 667 -36.87 -6.05 -29.73
CA LEU A 667 -35.63 -6.72 -30.09
C LEU A 667 -35.74 -7.21 -31.54
N ASP A 668 -34.82 -6.79 -32.41
CA ASP A 668 -34.82 -7.19 -33.81
C ASP A 668 -34.78 -8.73 -33.93
N PRO A 669 -35.61 -9.37 -34.78
CA PRO A 669 -35.64 -10.83 -34.94
C PRO A 669 -34.28 -11.46 -35.21
N VAL A 670 -33.34 -10.73 -35.83
CA VAL A 670 -31.98 -11.22 -36.05
C VAL A 670 -31.22 -11.55 -34.76
N LEU A 671 -31.66 -10.99 -33.63
CA LEU A 671 -31.10 -11.20 -32.30
C LEU A 671 -31.87 -12.27 -31.50
N ASP A 672 -32.71 -13.10 -32.14
CA ASP A 672 -33.51 -14.13 -31.45
C ASP A 672 -32.65 -15.11 -30.63
N LEU A 673 -31.43 -15.41 -31.07
CA LEU A 673 -30.47 -16.18 -30.27
C LEU A 673 -30.22 -15.55 -28.89
N ILE A 674 -30.02 -14.23 -28.86
CA ILE A 674 -29.78 -13.46 -27.63
C ILE A 674 -31.03 -13.48 -26.75
N GLN A 675 -32.21 -13.35 -27.36
CA GLN A 675 -33.48 -13.45 -26.65
C GLN A 675 -33.65 -14.81 -25.96
N ARG A 676 -33.41 -15.91 -26.68
CA ARG A 676 -33.55 -17.28 -26.18
C ARG A 676 -32.54 -17.61 -25.08
N GLN A 677 -31.35 -17.02 -25.13
CA GLN A 677 -30.27 -17.23 -24.16
C GLN A 677 -30.18 -16.12 -23.10
N MET A 678 -31.17 -15.24 -23.03
CA MET A 678 -31.17 -14.08 -22.16
C MET A 678 -31.06 -14.49 -20.68
N HIS A 679 -30.15 -13.81 -19.99
CA HIS A 679 -30.02 -13.88 -18.54
C HIS A 679 -30.70 -12.70 -17.86
N SER A 680 -30.48 -11.48 -18.35
CA SER A 680 -31.09 -10.26 -17.82
C SER A 680 -31.20 -9.16 -18.88
N SER A 681 -32.15 -8.25 -18.68
CA SER A 681 -32.32 -7.04 -19.48
C SER A 681 -32.45 -5.83 -18.56
N VAL A 682 -31.52 -4.87 -18.71
CA VAL A 682 -31.27 -3.81 -17.74
C VAL A 682 -31.46 -2.44 -18.39
N LEU A 683 -32.35 -1.62 -17.85
CA LEU A 683 -32.47 -0.21 -18.20
C LEU A 683 -31.34 0.58 -17.53
N ARG A 684 -30.64 1.39 -18.32
CA ARG A 684 -29.57 2.29 -17.87
C ARG A 684 -29.94 3.72 -18.24
N ILE A 685 -29.95 4.61 -17.26
CA ILE A 685 -30.14 6.05 -17.49
C ILE A 685 -29.01 6.80 -16.79
N SER A 686 -28.37 7.73 -17.49
CA SER A 686 -27.24 8.47 -16.92
C SER A 686 -27.16 9.90 -17.43
N ALA A 687 -26.71 10.81 -16.57
CA ALA A 687 -26.31 12.16 -16.93
C ALA A 687 -24.88 12.41 -16.45
N ASN A 688 -24.09 13.10 -17.28
CA ASN A 688 -22.72 13.56 -17.00
C ASN A 688 -21.87 12.62 -16.12
N VAL A 689 -21.81 11.32 -16.42
CA VAL A 689 -21.09 10.35 -15.59
C VAL A 689 -20.44 9.24 -16.40
N SER A 690 -19.20 8.91 -16.00
CA SER A 690 -18.37 7.87 -16.57
C SER A 690 -18.27 6.70 -15.59
N MET A 691 -18.51 5.49 -16.10
CA MET A 691 -18.46 4.26 -15.32
C MET A 691 -17.01 3.84 -15.05
N TRP A 692 -16.72 3.24 -13.91
CA TRP A 692 -15.42 2.60 -13.67
C TRP A 692 -15.17 1.47 -14.70
N LEU A 693 -13.90 1.16 -14.93
CA LEU A 693 -13.51 0.04 -15.78
C LEU A 693 -13.89 -1.30 -15.09
N HIS A 694 -14.68 -2.11 -15.79
CA HIS A 694 -15.13 -3.43 -15.34
C HIS A 694 -15.23 -4.39 -16.52
N TYR A 695 -15.28 -5.69 -16.26
CA TYR A 695 -15.74 -6.68 -17.24
C TYR A 695 -16.95 -7.42 -16.70
N ASP A 696 -17.70 -8.07 -17.59
CA ASP A 696 -18.78 -8.96 -17.23
C ASP A 696 -18.43 -10.39 -17.68
N VAL A 697 -18.94 -11.40 -16.97
CA VAL A 697 -18.67 -12.82 -17.29
C VAL A 697 -19.58 -13.32 -18.41
N MET A 698 -20.79 -12.75 -18.51
CA MET A 698 -21.69 -13.00 -19.62
C MET A 698 -21.42 -12.03 -20.78
N ALA A 699 -21.66 -12.50 -22.00
CA ALA A 699 -21.76 -11.62 -23.16
C ALA A 699 -22.93 -10.66 -22.95
N ASN A 700 -22.80 -9.45 -23.50
CA ASN A 700 -23.89 -8.49 -23.46
C ASN A 700 -24.02 -7.70 -24.77
N VAL A 701 -25.22 -7.16 -24.99
CA VAL A 701 -25.49 -6.20 -26.06
C VAL A 701 -26.06 -4.94 -25.44
N LEU A 702 -25.34 -3.83 -25.63
CA LEU A 702 -25.73 -2.52 -25.17
C LEU A 702 -26.42 -1.75 -26.31
N PHE A 703 -27.73 -1.54 -26.19
CA PHE A 703 -28.56 -0.79 -27.13
C PHE A 703 -28.67 0.66 -26.67
N GLN A 704 -28.23 1.60 -27.50
CA GLN A 704 -28.35 3.03 -27.19
C GLN A 704 -29.65 3.57 -27.74
N ILE A 705 -30.51 4.10 -26.87
CA ILE A 705 -31.85 4.58 -27.24
C ILE A 705 -31.88 6.10 -27.36
N ARG A 706 -31.22 6.80 -26.43
CA ARG A 706 -31.12 8.28 -26.44
C ARG A 706 -29.78 8.74 -25.88
N GLY A 707 -29.26 9.85 -26.37
CA GLY A 707 -27.92 10.36 -26.08
C GLY A 707 -26.83 9.58 -26.80
N THR A 708 -25.62 10.14 -26.82
CA THR A 708 -24.45 9.53 -27.46
C THR A 708 -23.34 9.30 -26.45
N ARG A 709 -22.72 8.11 -26.45
CA ARG A 709 -21.62 7.77 -25.54
C ARG A 709 -20.43 7.19 -26.30
N LYS A 710 -19.24 7.45 -25.78
CA LYS A 710 -18.01 6.80 -26.21
C LYS A 710 -17.70 5.65 -25.27
N LEU A 711 -17.56 4.45 -25.82
CA LEU A 711 -17.11 3.27 -25.09
C LEU A 711 -15.65 2.99 -25.42
N ILE A 712 -14.92 2.60 -24.38
CA ILE A 712 -13.54 2.15 -24.44
C ILE A 712 -13.54 0.71 -23.93
N LEU A 713 -13.00 -0.20 -24.74
CA LEU A 713 -12.97 -1.63 -24.46
C LEU A 713 -11.53 -2.15 -24.55
N PHE A 714 -11.21 -3.14 -23.75
CA PHE A 714 -9.92 -3.81 -23.74
C PHE A 714 -10.15 -5.31 -23.88
N PRO A 715 -9.38 -5.99 -24.74
CA PRO A 715 -9.48 -7.42 -24.91
C PRO A 715 -9.07 -8.18 -23.63
N PRO A 716 -9.54 -9.43 -23.42
CA PRO A 716 -9.26 -10.20 -22.21
C PRO A 716 -7.76 -10.35 -21.87
N GLU A 717 -6.89 -10.37 -22.88
CA GLU A 717 -5.43 -10.49 -22.72
C GLU A 717 -4.82 -9.31 -21.97
N ASP A 718 -5.49 -8.14 -22.02
CA ASP A 718 -5.06 -6.92 -21.34
C ASP A 718 -5.43 -6.90 -19.86
N ILE A 719 -6.32 -7.78 -19.38
CA ILE A 719 -6.78 -7.79 -17.97
C ILE A 719 -5.60 -7.82 -17.00
N LYS A 720 -4.53 -8.53 -17.34
CA LYS A 720 -3.27 -8.62 -16.55
C LYS A 720 -2.55 -7.28 -16.37
N HIS A 721 -2.79 -6.31 -17.26
CA HIS A 721 -2.23 -4.95 -17.22
C HIS A 721 -3.21 -3.92 -16.63
N LEU A 722 -4.49 -4.28 -16.50
CA LEU A 722 -5.56 -3.39 -16.07
C LEU A 722 -5.87 -3.49 -14.57
N SER A 723 -5.02 -4.15 -13.79
CA SER A 723 -5.06 -4.14 -12.31
C SER A 723 -6.40 -4.59 -11.71
N PHE A 724 -6.95 -5.70 -12.21
CA PHE A 724 -8.10 -6.40 -11.63
C PHE A 724 -7.67 -7.28 -10.44
N PRO A 725 -8.21 -7.08 -9.22
CA PRO A 725 -7.93 -7.95 -8.09
C PRO A 725 -8.47 -9.38 -8.29
N SER A 726 -7.84 -10.38 -7.65
CA SER A 726 -8.30 -11.77 -7.71
C SER A 726 -9.77 -11.92 -7.28
N GLY A 727 -10.59 -12.52 -8.15
CA GLY A 727 -12.03 -12.70 -7.91
C GLY A 727 -12.87 -11.42 -7.97
N SER A 728 -12.34 -10.34 -8.55
CA SER A 728 -13.07 -9.09 -8.77
C SER A 728 -13.21 -8.79 -10.26
N THR A 729 -14.41 -8.39 -10.69
CA THR A 729 -14.68 -7.99 -12.07
C THR A 729 -14.51 -6.48 -12.31
N THR A 730 -13.93 -5.76 -11.34
CA THR A 730 -13.73 -4.30 -11.41
C THR A 730 -12.27 -3.92 -11.20
N SER A 731 -11.76 -3.02 -12.04
CA SER A 731 -10.37 -2.56 -12.01
C SER A 731 -10.10 -1.58 -10.86
N THR A 732 -8.85 -1.56 -10.39
CA THR A 732 -8.34 -0.57 -9.42
C THR A 732 -7.92 0.77 -10.04
N ILE A 733 -7.75 0.83 -11.37
CA ILE A 733 -7.23 2.01 -12.07
C ILE A 733 -8.34 2.73 -12.84
N SER A 734 -8.22 4.06 -12.96
CA SER A 734 -9.05 4.84 -13.89
C SER A 734 -8.31 5.03 -15.19
N VAL A 735 -8.90 4.54 -16.29
CA VAL A 735 -8.37 4.69 -17.65
C VAL A 735 -8.79 6.01 -18.31
N LEU A 736 -9.72 6.74 -17.68
CA LEU A 736 -10.19 8.05 -18.15
C LEU A 736 -9.63 9.19 -17.30
N GLU A 737 -9.37 10.31 -17.96
CA GLU A 737 -9.13 11.63 -17.39
C GLU A 737 -10.28 12.55 -17.80
N PRO A 738 -10.95 13.20 -16.83
CA PRO A 738 -12.09 14.05 -17.14
C PRO A 738 -11.59 15.28 -17.89
N ALA A 739 -12.35 15.71 -18.90
CA ALA A 739 -12.04 16.94 -19.61
C ALA A 739 -12.19 18.17 -18.69
N HIS A 740 -11.42 19.24 -18.96
CA HIS A 740 -11.50 20.47 -18.16
C HIS A 740 -12.84 21.18 -18.36
N ASP A 741 -13.35 21.17 -19.60
CA ASP A 741 -14.68 21.65 -19.94
C ASP A 741 -15.54 20.49 -20.47
N SER A 742 -16.29 19.89 -19.56
CA SER A 742 -16.99 18.63 -19.79
C SER A 742 -18.19 18.72 -20.75
N ASP A 743 -18.61 19.95 -21.08
CA ASP A 743 -19.66 20.27 -22.06
C ASP A 743 -19.09 20.45 -23.48
N HIS A 744 -17.77 20.62 -23.61
CA HIS A 744 -17.12 21.01 -24.86
C HIS A 744 -15.95 20.10 -25.26
N GLU A 745 -15.35 19.39 -24.32
CA GLU A 745 -14.18 18.54 -24.53
C GLU A 745 -14.47 17.08 -24.11
N GLU A 746 -13.93 16.13 -24.88
CA GLU A 746 -14.03 14.70 -24.55
C GLU A 746 -13.07 14.31 -23.42
N ASP A 747 -13.50 13.38 -22.56
CA ASP A 747 -12.61 12.74 -21.60
C ASP A 747 -11.44 12.06 -22.33
N ARG A 748 -10.22 12.24 -21.81
CA ARG A 748 -9.01 11.69 -22.41
C ARG A 748 -8.77 10.26 -21.93
N LEU A 749 -8.38 9.38 -22.85
CA LEU A 749 -7.95 8.02 -22.53
C LEU A 749 -6.49 8.03 -22.08
N LYS A 750 -6.20 7.50 -20.90
CA LYS A 750 -4.83 7.30 -20.42
C LYS A 750 -4.18 6.13 -21.16
N ALA A 751 -2.97 6.33 -21.66
CA ALA A 751 -2.19 5.25 -22.23
C ALA A 751 -1.72 4.29 -21.12
N ILE A 752 -2.05 3.01 -21.25
CA ILE A 752 -1.60 1.96 -20.34
C ILE A 752 -0.67 1.03 -21.13
N PRO A 753 0.61 0.87 -20.73
CA PRO A 753 1.55 0.04 -21.45
C PRO A 753 1.04 -1.38 -21.67
N ASN A 754 1.32 -1.93 -22.85
CA ASN A 754 0.95 -3.31 -23.24
C ASN A 754 -0.56 -3.58 -23.24
N THR A 755 -1.38 -2.55 -23.45
CA THR A 755 -2.83 -2.70 -23.67
C THR A 755 -3.23 -2.31 -25.09
N HIS A 756 -4.38 -2.77 -25.55
CA HIS A 756 -4.92 -2.64 -26.89
C HIS A 756 -6.32 -2.04 -26.82
N PRO A 757 -6.45 -0.75 -26.43
CA PRO A 757 -7.75 -0.13 -26.30
C PRO A 757 -8.49 -0.07 -27.64
N HIS A 758 -9.74 -0.47 -27.62
CA HIS A 758 -10.68 -0.32 -28.71
C HIS A 758 -11.69 0.76 -28.36
N THR A 759 -12.09 1.58 -29.33
CA THR A 759 -13.05 2.66 -29.09
C THR A 759 -14.20 2.64 -30.08
N VAL A 760 -15.37 3.05 -29.60
CA VAL A 760 -16.58 3.19 -30.41
C VAL A 760 -17.44 4.32 -29.87
N ILE A 761 -18.04 5.08 -30.78
CA ILE A 761 -19.10 6.02 -30.45
C ILE A 761 -20.42 5.31 -30.73
N LEU A 762 -21.26 5.18 -29.71
CA LEU A 762 -22.55 4.50 -29.78
C LEU A 762 -23.66 5.56 -29.82
N ARG A 763 -24.38 5.62 -30.94
CA ARG A 763 -25.45 6.58 -31.21
C ARG A 763 -26.84 5.96 -31.02
N PRO A 764 -27.90 6.78 -30.86
CA PRO A 764 -29.28 6.29 -30.81
C PRO A 764 -29.61 5.35 -31.99
N GLY A 765 -30.20 4.19 -31.70
CA GLY A 765 -30.53 3.17 -32.68
C GLY A 765 -29.42 2.16 -32.98
N GLU A 766 -28.21 2.38 -32.46
CA GLU A 766 -27.10 1.44 -32.58
C GLU A 766 -27.00 0.52 -31.35
N ALA A 767 -26.37 -0.63 -31.54
CA ALA A 767 -26.09 -1.57 -30.46
C ALA A 767 -24.62 -2.01 -30.48
N LEU A 768 -24.03 -2.24 -29.32
CA LEU A 768 -22.68 -2.75 -29.19
C LEU A 768 -22.71 -4.16 -28.61
N PHE A 769 -22.19 -5.13 -29.36
CA PHE A 769 -21.89 -6.46 -28.82
C PHE A 769 -20.58 -6.40 -28.01
N ILE A 770 -20.65 -6.79 -26.74
CA ILE A 770 -19.52 -6.91 -25.82
C ILE A 770 -19.37 -8.39 -25.44
N PRO A 771 -18.28 -9.06 -25.89
CA PRO A 771 -18.05 -10.46 -25.55
C PRO A 771 -17.69 -10.63 -24.06
N PRO A 772 -17.74 -11.87 -23.53
CA PRO A 772 -17.31 -12.16 -22.16
C PRO A 772 -15.88 -11.66 -21.89
N LEU A 773 -15.61 -11.20 -20.66
CA LEU A 773 -14.29 -10.74 -20.20
C LEU A 773 -13.72 -9.51 -20.91
N TRP A 774 -14.41 -8.91 -21.88
CA TRP A 774 -13.97 -7.62 -22.44
C TRP A 774 -14.17 -6.51 -21.40
N ALA A 775 -13.06 -6.00 -20.87
CA ALA A 775 -13.07 -4.92 -19.91
C ALA A 775 -13.50 -3.63 -20.61
N HIS A 776 -14.47 -2.91 -20.06
CA HIS A 776 -15.05 -1.75 -20.71
C HIS A 776 -15.42 -0.64 -19.72
N THR A 777 -15.43 0.57 -20.26
CA THR A 777 -15.91 1.79 -19.60
C THR A 777 -16.61 2.66 -20.64
N ALA A 778 -17.43 3.61 -20.18
CA ALA A 778 -18.15 4.53 -21.05
C ALA A 778 -18.05 5.95 -20.48
N THR A 779 -17.88 6.93 -21.38
CA THR A 779 -17.92 8.36 -21.09
C THR A 779 -18.96 9.05 -21.98
N PRO A 780 -19.70 10.04 -21.48
CA PRO A 780 -20.59 10.84 -22.32
C PRO A 780 -19.79 11.72 -23.28
N LEU A 781 -20.33 11.96 -24.48
CA LEU A 781 -19.73 12.91 -25.43
C LEU A 781 -20.22 14.35 -25.18
N PRO A 782 -19.41 15.37 -25.54
CA PRO A 782 -19.83 16.78 -25.51
C PRO A 782 -21.07 17.04 -26.38
N THR A 783 -21.97 17.91 -25.92
CA THR A 783 -23.12 18.35 -26.71
C THR A 783 -22.68 19.33 -27.82
N PRO A 784 -23.08 19.16 -29.09
CA PRO A 784 -22.74 20.08 -30.16
C PRO A 784 -23.24 21.51 -29.91
N ARG A 785 -22.50 22.54 -30.34
CA ARG A 785 -22.93 23.96 -30.24
C ARG A 785 -24.17 24.21 -31.12
N PRO A 786 -25.20 24.94 -30.64
CA PRO A 786 -26.23 25.45 -31.53
C PRO A 786 -25.59 26.44 -32.53
N ASN A 787 -25.75 26.19 -33.82
CA ASN A 787 -25.27 27.10 -34.86
C ASN A 787 -25.97 28.46 -34.71
N LYS A 788 -25.20 29.56 -34.78
CA LYS A 788 -25.70 30.95 -34.77
C LYS A 788 -26.49 31.35 -36.04
N SER A 789 -26.98 30.41 -36.84
CA SER A 789 -27.89 30.69 -37.94
C SER A 789 -29.32 30.45 -37.46
N GLY A 790 -30.04 31.54 -37.21
CA GLY A 790 -31.42 31.50 -36.74
C GLY A 790 -32.34 30.72 -37.67
N THR A 791 -32.73 29.54 -37.22
CA THR A 791 -34.04 28.94 -37.47
C THR A 791 -34.43 28.23 -36.17
N ASN A 792 -35.42 28.79 -35.46
CA ASN A 792 -36.08 28.15 -34.32
C ASN A 792 -36.84 26.91 -34.81
N THR A 793 -36.12 25.83 -35.05
CA THR A 793 -36.67 24.47 -34.97
C THR A 793 -36.08 23.88 -33.70
N ASP A 794 -36.94 23.44 -32.78
CA ASP A 794 -36.60 22.93 -31.46
C ASP A 794 -35.44 21.92 -31.52
N ALA A 795 -34.21 22.39 -31.25
CA ALA A 795 -33.02 21.56 -31.14
C ALA A 795 -33.08 20.62 -29.90
N SER A 796 -34.16 20.69 -29.11
CA SER A 796 -34.38 19.93 -27.88
C SER A 796 -34.85 18.48 -28.10
N ASP A 797 -35.31 18.12 -29.30
CA ASP A 797 -35.90 16.80 -29.54
C ASP A 797 -34.98 15.79 -30.24
N ASP A 798 -33.84 16.19 -30.80
CA ASP A 798 -32.88 15.25 -31.41
C ASP A 798 -32.37 14.23 -30.36
N PRO A 799 -32.65 12.93 -30.53
CA PRO A 799 -32.18 11.90 -29.61
C PRO A 799 -30.66 11.87 -29.44
N ALA A 800 -29.86 12.29 -30.43
CA ALA A 800 -28.40 12.17 -30.40
C ALA A 800 -27.70 13.24 -29.56
N THR A 801 -28.30 14.43 -29.43
CA THR A 801 -27.73 15.59 -28.71
C THR A 801 -28.22 15.70 -27.26
N SER A 802 -29.08 14.79 -26.83
CA SER A 802 -29.61 14.71 -25.47
C SER A 802 -28.50 14.53 -24.42
N ARG A 803 -28.51 15.37 -23.37
CA ARG A 803 -27.67 15.23 -22.17
C ARG A 803 -28.00 13.97 -21.37
N VAL A 804 -29.26 13.56 -21.40
CA VAL A 804 -29.73 12.31 -20.80
C VAL A 804 -29.41 11.16 -21.73
N ASN A 805 -28.62 10.22 -21.23
CA ASN A 805 -28.27 9.00 -21.94
C ASN A 805 -29.14 7.85 -21.45
N ILE A 806 -29.85 7.19 -22.36
CA ILE A 806 -30.73 6.04 -22.09
C ILE A 806 -30.28 4.87 -22.94
N SER A 807 -30.04 3.74 -22.30
CA SER A 807 -29.69 2.49 -22.96
C SER A 807 -30.37 1.29 -22.30
N ILE A 808 -30.53 0.22 -23.09
CA ILE A 808 -30.91 -1.10 -22.59
C ILE A 808 -29.70 -2.00 -22.76
N ASN A 809 -29.32 -2.73 -21.72
CA ASN A 809 -28.29 -3.75 -21.82
C ASN A 809 -28.90 -5.14 -21.65
N ILE A 810 -28.68 -6.04 -22.60
CA ILE A 810 -29.13 -7.43 -22.53
C ILE A 810 -27.92 -8.33 -22.28
N PHE A 811 -27.89 -9.02 -21.15
CA PHE A 811 -26.91 -10.06 -20.84
C PHE A 811 -27.45 -11.42 -21.26
N PHE A 812 -26.61 -12.24 -21.89
CA PHE A 812 -27.01 -13.57 -22.35
C PHE A 812 -25.86 -14.57 -22.22
N ARG A 813 -26.22 -15.85 -22.18
CA ARG A 813 -25.26 -16.95 -22.07
C ARG A 813 -24.73 -17.32 -23.45
N SER A 814 -23.55 -16.80 -23.82
CA SER A 814 -22.87 -17.16 -25.07
C SER A 814 -22.18 -18.53 -25.04
N LEU A 815 -22.00 -19.11 -23.85
CA LEU A 815 -21.44 -20.45 -23.65
C LEU A 815 -22.55 -21.45 -23.27
N ALA A 816 -22.28 -22.74 -23.42
CA ALA A 816 -23.18 -23.78 -22.92
C ALA A 816 -23.44 -23.61 -21.41
N SER A 817 -24.67 -23.85 -20.95
CA SER A 817 -25.09 -23.63 -19.55
C SER A 817 -24.19 -24.33 -18.52
N SER A 818 -23.60 -25.47 -18.89
CA SER A 818 -22.65 -26.23 -18.05
C SER A 818 -21.32 -25.52 -17.80
N LYS A 819 -20.97 -24.50 -18.57
CA LYS A 819 -19.73 -23.70 -18.40
C LYS A 819 -19.88 -22.61 -17.34
N TYR A 820 -21.12 -22.23 -17.00
CA TYR A 820 -21.38 -21.24 -15.96
C TYR A 820 -21.58 -21.91 -14.61
N GLN A 821 -21.15 -21.24 -13.54
CA GLN A 821 -21.25 -21.80 -12.20
C GLN A 821 -22.72 -21.96 -11.75
N VAL A 822 -23.06 -23.14 -11.24
CA VAL A 822 -24.39 -23.43 -10.70
C VAL A 822 -24.64 -22.60 -9.45
N GLY A 823 -25.84 -22.02 -9.36
CA GLY A 823 -26.31 -21.26 -8.20
C GLY A 823 -26.77 -19.86 -8.58
N ARG A 824 -26.98 -19.01 -7.57
CA ARG A 824 -27.54 -17.68 -7.78
C ARG A 824 -26.50 -16.74 -8.37
N ASP A 825 -26.82 -16.19 -9.53
CA ASP A 825 -26.15 -15.04 -10.13
C ASP A 825 -27.25 -14.11 -10.66
N VAL A 826 -27.41 -12.96 -10.03
CA VAL A 826 -28.46 -11.98 -10.35
C VAL A 826 -27.92 -10.92 -11.33
N TYR A 827 -26.59 -10.76 -11.38
CA TYR A 827 -25.94 -9.68 -12.11
C TYR A 827 -25.20 -10.13 -13.37
N GLY A 828 -24.96 -11.44 -13.54
CA GLY A 828 -24.20 -12.00 -14.66
C GLY A 828 -22.68 -11.95 -14.48
N ASN A 829 -22.21 -11.75 -13.25
CA ASN A 829 -20.81 -11.49 -12.92
C ASN A 829 -20.14 -12.59 -12.11
N ARG A 830 -20.84 -13.71 -11.89
CA ARG A 830 -20.21 -14.87 -11.26
C ARG A 830 -19.26 -15.54 -12.25
N ASP A 831 -18.05 -15.83 -11.81
CA ASP A 831 -17.02 -16.44 -12.64
C ASP A 831 -17.48 -17.78 -13.26
N LEU A 832 -16.86 -18.16 -14.38
CA LEU A 832 -17.14 -19.43 -15.04
C LEU A 832 -16.87 -20.62 -14.11
N ALA A 833 -17.62 -21.70 -14.30
CA ALA A 833 -17.52 -22.89 -13.45
C ALA A 833 -16.09 -23.43 -13.40
N ALA A 834 -15.41 -23.50 -14.54
CA ALA A 834 -14.02 -23.96 -14.61
C ALA A 834 -13.06 -23.11 -13.77
N TYR A 835 -13.27 -21.79 -13.68
CA TYR A 835 -12.44 -20.92 -12.87
C TYR A 835 -12.73 -21.09 -11.38
N GLU A 836 -14.01 -21.15 -10.99
CA GLU A 836 -14.43 -21.41 -9.61
C GLU A 836 -13.97 -22.79 -9.12
N ASP A 837 -14.04 -23.80 -9.98
CA ASP A 837 -13.55 -25.15 -9.71
C ASP A 837 -12.03 -25.14 -9.57
N GLY A 838 -11.33 -24.45 -10.48
CA GLY A 838 -9.89 -24.24 -10.41
C GLY A 838 -9.44 -23.53 -9.13
N ARG A 839 -10.22 -22.57 -8.61
CA ARG A 839 -9.96 -21.93 -7.31
C ARG A 839 -10.07 -22.94 -6.16
N ARG A 840 -11.08 -23.80 -6.18
CA ARG A 840 -11.22 -24.89 -5.18
C ARG A 840 -10.12 -25.92 -5.32
N ASP A 841 -9.68 -26.22 -6.53
CA ASP A 841 -8.55 -27.13 -6.76
C ASP A 841 -7.22 -26.52 -6.34
N LEU A 842 -7.03 -25.20 -6.51
CA LEU A 842 -5.88 -24.49 -5.95
C LEU A 842 -5.80 -24.67 -4.44
N GLU A 843 -6.92 -24.58 -3.73
CA GLU A 843 -6.95 -24.89 -2.29
C GLU A 843 -6.55 -26.34 -2.00
N LYS A 844 -7.02 -27.31 -2.80
CA LYS A 844 -6.63 -28.73 -2.64
C LYS A 844 -5.14 -28.94 -2.91
N ILE A 845 -4.59 -28.33 -3.95
CA ILE A 845 -3.18 -28.37 -4.29
C ILE A 845 -2.37 -27.82 -3.12
N VAL A 846 -2.72 -26.63 -2.62
CA VAL A 846 -2.07 -26.03 -1.46
C VAL A 846 -2.17 -26.95 -0.23
N ARG A 847 -3.35 -27.53 0.04
CA ARG A 847 -3.54 -28.48 1.16
C ARG A 847 -2.63 -29.72 1.04
N ARG A 848 -2.38 -30.27 -0.15
CA ARG A 848 -1.46 -31.42 -0.35
C ARG A 848 -0.04 -31.13 0.11
N PHE A 849 0.39 -29.87 0.02
CA PHE A 849 1.70 -29.44 0.48
C PHE A 849 1.74 -29.09 1.98
N VAL A 850 0.59 -28.96 2.64
CA VAL A 850 0.45 -28.47 4.03
C VAL A 850 -0.08 -29.56 4.98
N SER A 851 -0.64 -30.67 4.47
CA SER A 851 -1.21 -31.74 5.30
C SER A 851 -0.14 -32.63 5.95
N LYS A 852 -0.34 -32.95 7.23
CA LYS A 852 0.48 -33.93 7.97
C LYS A 852 0.19 -35.35 7.45
N SER A 853 1.23 -36.08 7.07
CA SER A 853 1.10 -37.49 6.68
C SER A 853 0.58 -38.32 7.86
N GLY A 854 -0.67 -38.80 7.78
CA GLY A 854 -1.32 -39.56 8.84
C GLY A 854 -2.81 -39.85 8.57
N ALA A 855 -3.15 -40.30 7.37
CA ALA A 855 -4.41 -41.00 7.13
C ALA A 855 -4.12 -42.12 6.14
N SER A 856 -4.32 -43.35 6.61
CA SER A 856 -4.24 -44.56 5.80
C SER A 856 -5.09 -44.44 4.54
N HIS A 857 -4.57 -45.01 3.46
CA HIS A 857 -5.41 -45.46 2.36
C HIS A 857 -6.47 -46.44 2.90
N THR A 858 -7.68 -45.95 3.11
CA THR A 858 -8.90 -46.71 2.86
C THR A 858 -9.68 -45.94 1.81
N GLY A 859 -9.57 -46.40 0.56
CA GLY A 859 -10.47 -45.97 -0.48
C GLY A 859 -11.87 -46.49 -0.18
N ALA A 860 -12.89 -45.66 -0.33
CA ALA A 860 -13.91 -45.88 -1.35
C ALA A 860 -14.96 -44.77 -1.32
N ALA A 861 -15.43 -44.47 -2.52
CA ALA A 861 -16.58 -43.67 -2.85
C ALA A 861 -17.82 -44.06 -2.03
N ASN A 862 -18.73 -43.10 -1.85
CA ASN A 862 -20.13 -43.39 -2.08
C ASN A 862 -20.87 -42.20 -2.70
N LEU A 863 -21.07 -42.36 -4.00
CA LEU A 863 -22.24 -41.93 -4.74
C LEU A 863 -23.51 -42.46 -4.06
N LYS A 864 -24.59 -41.69 -4.23
CA LYS A 864 -25.94 -42.07 -3.84
C LYS A 864 -26.42 -43.32 -4.62
N GLN A 865 -27.00 -44.25 -3.86
CA GLN A 865 -28.12 -45.15 -4.14
C GLN A 865 -28.59 -45.30 -5.61
N ASN A 866 -28.56 -46.55 -6.10
CA ASN A 866 -29.78 -47.30 -6.43
C ASN A 866 -29.51 -48.81 -6.63
N ALA A 867 -30.49 -49.62 -6.19
CA ALA A 867 -30.83 -51.01 -6.53
C ALA A 867 -30.00 -52.21 -5.98
N GLU A 868 -30.56 -52.82 -4.91
CA GLU A 868 -31.02 -54.24 -4.78
C GLU A 868 -30.11 -55.48 -5.07
N PRO A 869 -30.43 -56.66 -4.50
CA PRO A 869 -29.48 -57.43 -3.66
C PRO A 869 -29.16 -58.83 -4.19
N THR A 870 -28.10 -59.47 -3.66
CA THR A 870 -28.11 -60.93 -3.40
C THR A 870 -27.09 -61.34 -2.33
N ALA A 871 -27.48 -62.37 -1.58
CA ALA A 871 -26.95 -62.88 -0.33
C ALA A 871 -25.63 -63.67 -0.42
N SER A 872 -24.94 -63.77 0.73
CA SER A 872 -24.64 -65.02 1.48
C SER A 872 -23.28 -64.94 2.20
N SER A 873 -23.31 -65.02 3.53
CA SER A 873 -22.70 -66.07 4.40
C SER A 873 -21.17 -66.05 4.50
N VAL A 874 -20.47 -66.26 5.62
CA VAL A 874 -20.80 -66.70 6.99
C VAL A 874 -19.50 -66.53 7.83
N VAL A 875 -19.65 -65.96 9.04
CA VAL A 875 -19.07 -66.36 10.34
C VAL A 875 -17.54 -66.41 10.61
N ASN A 876 -17.13 -65.55 11.57
CA ASN A 876 -16.33 -65.73 12.81
C ASN A 876 -15.43 -66.97 12.97
N GLY A 877 -14.26 -66.91 13.63
CA GLY A 877 -13.64 -65.86 14.43
C GLY A 877 -12.49 -66.39 15.30
N ALA A 878 -11.95 -65.46 16.11
CA ALA A 878 -11.18 -65.59 17.36
C ALA A 878 -9.96 -66.55 17.42
N HIS A 879 -8.78 -66.03 17.79
CA HIS A 879 -8.33 -65.96 19.19
C HIS A 879 -6.88 -65.45 19.34
N ASP A 880 -6.66 -64.74 20.45
CA ASP A 880 -5.40 -64.26 21.02
C ASP A 880 -4.33 -65.33 21.30
N LYS A 881 -3.05 -64.92 21.33
CA LYS A 881 -2.17 -64.99 22.53
C LYS A 881 -0.72 -64.51 22.30
N ASP A 882 -0.37 -63.52 23.13
CA ASP A 882 0.86 -63.22 23.90
C ASP A 882 2.22 -63.97 23.73
N THR A 883 3.27 -63.15 23.97
CA THR A 883 4.58 -63.42 24.66
C THR A 883 5.65 -64.23 23.87
N ILE A 884 6.98 -63.96 23.89
CA ILE A 884 7.97 -63.67 24.97
C ILE A 884 9.23 -62.96 24.37
N ALA A 885 9.95 -62.24 25.24
CA ALA A 885 11.21 -61.50 25.03
C ALA A 885 12.52 -62.32 25.14
N THR A 886 13.65 -61.75 24.66
CA THR A 886 15.11 -61.85 25.05
C THR A 886 15.97 -61.61 23.78
N THR A 887 17.12 -60.92 23.69
CA THR A 887 18.09 -60.23 24.58
C THR A 887 19.04 -59.35 23.71
N ALA A 888 19.67 -58.33 24.31
CA ALA A 888 20.60 -57.29 23.81
C ALA A 888 21.77 -57.74 22.89
N SER A 889 22.50 -56.97 22.05
CA SER A 889 22.82 -55.53 21.76
C SER A 889 23.59 -55.48 20.38
N PRO A 890 24.12 -54.38 19.79
CA PRO A 890 24.22 -52.98 20.24
C PRO A 890 23.81 -51.90 19.20
N THR A 891 23.51 -50.71 19.73
CA THR A 891 23.67 -49.36 19.14
C THR A 891 23.66 -49.20 17.61
N ASP A 892 22.53 -48.69 17.09
CA ASP A 892 22.55 -47.82 15.91
C ASP A 892 21.56 -46.67 16.13
N SER A 893 22.11 -45.56 16.64
CA SER A 893 21.40 -44.31 16.82
C SER A 893 21.54 -43.48 15.56
N ASP A 894 20.75 -43.77 14.52
CA ASP A 894 20.59 -42.90 13.35
C ASP A 894 19.29 -43.21 12.59
N GLN A 895 18.14 -43.07 13.26
CA GLN A 895 16.88 -42.80 12.57
C GLN A 895 16.37 -41.44 12.98
N VAL A 896 16.81 -40.42 12.23
CA VAL A 896 16.13 -39.14 12.11
C VAL A 896 14.67 -39.45 11.75
N ILE A 897 13.76 -39.20 12.68
CA ILE A 897 12.33 -39.14 12.41
C ILE A 897 12.15 -37.94 11.45
N LEU A 898 12.15 -38.21 10.15
CA LEU A 898 11.72 -37.26 9.14
C LEU A 898 10.25 -36.94 9.43
N SER A 899 10.00 -35.75 9.96
CA SER A 899 8.65 -35.22 10.07
C SER A 899 7.97 -35.36 8.70
N GLY A 900 6.86 -36.08 8.61
CA GLY A 900 6.11 -36.32 7.36
C GLY A 900 5.42 -35.07 6.80
N GLU A 901 5.92 -33.88 7.11
CA GLU A 901 5.45 -32.58 6.66
C GLU A 901 6.44 -31.99 5.66
N ILE A 902 5.95 -31.54 4.51
CA ILE A 902 6.78 -30.82 3.54
C ILE A 902 7.10 -29.44 4.14
N PRO A 903 8.38 -29.06 4.29
CA PRO A 903 8.75 -27.73 4.79
C PRO A 903 8.10 -26.62 3.97
N LYS A 904 7.54 -25.59 4.64
CA LYS A 904 6.81 -24.48 4.00
C LYS A 904 7.58 -23.82 2.84
N SER A 905 8.91 -23.73 2.94
CA SER A 905 9.77 -23.21 1.86
C SER A 905 9.82 -24.10 0.63
N ILE A 906 9.81 -25.43 0.81
CA ILE A 906 9.79 -26.42 -0.27
C ILE A 906 8.41 -26.44 -0.92
N ALA A 907 7.35 -26.46 -0.10
CA ALA A 907 5.96 -26.31 -0.55
C ALA A 907 5.77 -25.06 -1.42
N LYS A 908 6.25 -23.91 -0.95
CA LYS A 908 6.19 -22.65 -1.71
C LYS A 908 6.93 -22.73 -3.05
N ALA A 909 8.16 -23.25 -3.06
CA ALA A 909 8.93 -23.37 -4.30
C ALA A 909 8.23 -24.27 -5.33
N TYR A 910 7.62 -25.38 -4.89
CA TYR A 910 6.84 -26.24 -5.79
C TYR A 910 5.54 -25.59 -6.25
N LEU A 911 4.85 -24.83 -5.39
CA LEU A 911 3.66 -24.08 -5.78
C LEU A 911 3.96 -22.95 -6.77
N GLU A 912 5.09 -22.25 -6.63
CA GLU A 912 5.56 -21.25 -7.60
C GLU A 912 5.88 -21.91 -8.95
N ARG A 913 6.56 -23.07 -8.94
CA ARG A 913 6.78 -23.85 -10.16
C ARG A 913 5.48 -24.31 -10.82
N LEU A 914 4.52 -24.80 -10.04
CA LEU A 914 3.20 -25.18 -10.55
C LEU A 914 2.45 -23.98 -11.14
N ALA A 915 2.59 -22.79 -10.56
CA ALA A 915 2.00 -21.56 -11.09
C ALA A 915 2.65 -21.15 -12.42
N ASP A 916 3.98 -21.31 -12.54
CA ASP A 916 4.70 -21.06 -13.80
C ASP A 916 4.33 -22.09 -14.87
N GLU A 917 4.21 -23.37 -14.53
CA GLU A 917 3.72 -24.41 -15.44
C GLU A 917 2.28 -24.14 -15.90
N LEU A 918 1.42 -23.67 -14.99
CA LEU A 918 0.05 -23.28 -15.35
C LEU A 918 0.06 -22.09 -16.30
N ARG A 919 0.95 -21.10 -16.08
CA ARG A 919 1.12 -19.95 -16.98
C ARG A 919 1.63 -20.38 -18.35
N GLU A 920 2.64 -21.24 -18.41
CA GLU A 920 3.18 -21.76 -19.67
C GLU A 920 2.14 -22.58 -20.44
N ARG A 921 1.31 -23.37 -19.74
CA ARG A 921 0.20 -24.09 -20.37
C ARG A 921 -0.90 -23.14 -20.85
N ALA A 922 -1.19 -22.10 -20.08
CA ALA A 922 -2.18 -21.09 -20.47
C ALA A 922 -1.71 -20.27 -21.68
N GLU A 923 -0.42 -19.98 -21.81
CA GLU A 923 0.17 -19.32 -22.99
C GLU A 923 0.13 -20.18 -24.27
N LYS A 924 -0.10 -21.50 -24.15
CA LYS A 924 -0.26 -22.44 -25.27
C LYS A 924 -1.71 -22.66 -25.69
N LEU A 925 -2.68 -22.16 -24.91
CA LEU A 925 -4.11 -22.15 -25.25
C LEU A 925 -4.43 -20.92 -26.09
#